data_AF-A0A840VWT6-F1
#
_entry.id   AF-A0A840VWT6-F1
#
_cell.length_a   1.000
_cell.length_b   1.000
_cell.length_c   1.000
_cell.angle_alpha   90.00
_cell.angle_beta   90.00
_cell.angle_gamma   90.00
#
_symmetry.space_group_name_H-M   'P 1'
#
loop_
_entity.id
_entity.type
_entity.pdbx_description
1 polymer ?
#
loop_
_entity_poly.entity_id
_entity_poly.type
_entity_poly.pdbx_seq_one_letter_code
_entity_poly.pdbx_strand_id
1 'polypeptide(L)'
;MTGPSADLFSGGGDTGRLMAELDWARTPLGPVTGWPQSLRVAVRMVLSSRYPMLLLWGDSFSQLYNDAYSQLIGDKHPAALGDDVRVTLAEGWDVLAPLIQQATTTGVASWVPALRLLLERAGYREEAYFSVSHAPARDDDGRTVGVLTVCSEVTEQVVGERRLRLLRDLSVLGDGRTVDVHATGARLIDAMDGHPLDVPFAAIYLRDDTALRRIACTGGDQGYAGAVPDTVELTDPGPVAYGWGLPDAAQGRPTQVSDVADRLALPGGPWGDPVRTALALPLPSGDGDQPLGVLLVGVSPSRGLDEAYRSFDQLLAQQISVALRNAQEYEQERRRVEALAELDRVKTDFFANVSHEFRTPLTLILGPLADALTDTTAPLASVQRERLETSWRNATRLLTLVNSLLTFSSLEAGRARSDARVVDLAALTAELAGVFRAAVERAGLALEVSCPPLPRPVTLDPVNWERIVTNLLSNALKYTFIGRIRVALAADDEEVRLTVTDTGIGIAETDLPKLFERFHRVRGARSRSHEGTGIGLALVHELARLEGGEVRVASRVGVGSTFTVALPWSAVHRTAVSGPAADGRGDAARAAVEEAMGWLTEPDGSLTEPGRASGPAMDELAGARILVADDNTDMRAYLSRLLTGQGWRVRAVTDGQQALDEVRRELPDLVLTDVMMPVLDGFDLVRRLRADPATRALPVLVLSARAGGQASVEGLSLGADDYLVKPFAAAELIARIRAAIRRARIHPADDATPPAVDAATAPARPGPVATVAPAPAVDPPVIATAGLANPGHSSRSPVTDMPVVAETLTDRDRLGDILDVGWTYPSAPTSAAAMRRDVRLTLGDLDVDPDVLEDLLLAASEAMNNAVEHAQRPSRPEVWVRVQVGGGLIRISVRDFGTWRDRRPAMDRGRGALLMNAYGDVRLVSSAEGTTVTIDRQLADPA
;
A
#
# COMPACT_ATOMS: atom_id res chain seq x y z
N MET A 1 -80.32 31.01 34.62
CA MET A 1 -80.98 30.39 33.46
C MET A 1 -80.20 30.77 32.23
N THR A 2 -79.23 29.94 31.84
CA THR A 2 -78.44 30.12 30.61
C THR A 2 -79.32 29.76 29.42
N GLY A 3 -79.43 30.67 28.44
CA GLY A 3 -80.27 30.45 27.27
C GLY A 3 -79.80 29.26 26.42
N PRO A 4 -80.67 28.71 25.54
CA PRO A 4 -80.36 27.56 24.68
C PRO A 4 -79.18 27.77 23.70
N SER A 5 -78.61 28.97 23.58
CA SER A 5 -77.39 29.22 22.78
C SER A 5 -76.10 28.87 23.52
N ALA A 6 -76.06 28.94 24.86
CA ALA A 6 -74.84 28.68 25.64
C ALA A 6 -74.46 27.18 25.70
N ASP A 7 -75.43 26.27 25.58
CA ASP A 7 -75.19 24.82 25.56
C ASP A 7 -74.58 24.34 24.24
N LEU A 8 -74.68 25.11 23.16
CA LEU A 8 -74.17 24.72 21.84
C LEU A 8 -72.64 24.67 21.81
N PHE A 9 -71.98 25.62 22.47
CA PHE A 9 -70.53 25.82 22.40
C PHE A 9 -69.76 25.25 23.60
N SER A 10 -70.46 24.65 24.57
CA SER A 10 -69.91 24.21 25.86
C SER A 10 -68.80 23.15 25.76
N GLY A 11 -68.76 22.39 24.67
CA GLY A 11 -67.77 21.32 24.44
C GLY A 11 -66.46 21.77 23.76
N GLY A 12 -66.28 23.06 23.48
CA GLY A 12 -65.27 23.55 22.53
C GLY A 12 -64.05 24.27 23.10
N GLY A 13 -63.76 24.18 24.40
CA GLY A 13 -62.60 24.83 25.01
C GLY A 13 -62.60 26.36 24.81
N ASP A 14 -61.44 26.93 24.44
CA ASP A 14 -61.27 28.38 24.27
C ASP A 14 -62.03 28.91 23.06
N THR A 15 -62.00 28.18 21.95
CA THR A 15 -62.72 28.55 20.73
C THR A 15 -64.23 28.46 20.94
N GLY A 16 -64.71 27.46 21.69
CA GLY A 16 -66.11 27.37 22.12
C GLY A 16 -66.53 28.57 22.98
N ARG A 17 -65.69 28.98 23.93
CA ARG A 17 -65.93 30.20 24.74
C ARG A 17 -66.00 31.45 23.85
N LEU A 18 -65.06 31.63 22.93
CA LEU A 18 -65.05 32.75 21.99
C LEU A 18 -66.26 32.76 21.06
N MET A 19 -66.68 31.59 20.55
CA MET A 19 -67.92 31.46 19.78
C MET A 19 -69.16 31.82 20.60
N ALA A 20 -69.18 31.54 21.91
CA ALA A 20 -70.29 31.92 22.78
C ALA A 20 -70.33 33.44 23.06
N GLU A 21 -69.18 34.10 23.07
CA GLU A 21 -69.02 35.55 23.28
C GLU A 21 -69.23 36.38 22.00
N LEU A 22 -69.07 35.77 20.81
CA LEU A 22 -69.22 36.43 19.52
C LEU A 22 -70.68 36.83 19.23
N ASP A 23 -70.90 38.08 18.82
CA ASP A 23 -72.21 38.56 18.36
C ASP A 23 -72.51 38.08 16.92
N TRP A 24 -73.01 36.85 16.81
CA TRP A 24 -73.37 36.22 15.53
C TRP A 24 -74.43 36.97 14.73
N ALA A 25 -75.23 37.86 15.34
CA ALA A 25 -76.18 38.68 14.58
C ALA A 25 -75.49 39.66 13.62
N ARG A 26 -74.20 39.95 13.86
CA ARG A 26 -73.36 40.81 13.01
C ARG A 26 -72.57 40.05 11.94
N THR A 27 -72.65 38.72 11.90
CA THR A 27 -71.99 37.89 10.89
C THR A 27 -73.00 37.42 9.83
N PRO A 28 -72.55 36.94 8.66
CA PRO A 28 -73.43 36.42 7.61
C PRO A 28 -74.33 35.23 8.04
N LEU A 29 -73.98 34.54 9.13
CA LEU A 29 -74.79 33.42 9.66
C LEU A 29 -76.00 33.88 10.48
N GLY A 30 -76.03 35.14 10.93
CA GLY A 30 -77.10 35.68 11.75
C GLY A 30 -77.18 35.05 13.15
N PRO A 31 -78.22 35.40 13.95
CA PRO A 31 -78.31 34.99 15.34
C PRO A 31 -78.46 33.46 15.51
N VAL A 32 -77.75 32.89 16.50
CA VAL A 32 -77.69 31.44 16.78
C VAL A 32 -79.06 30.78 16.91
N THR A 33 -80.08 31.49 17.40
CA THR A 33 -81.45 31.00 17.52
C THR A 33 -82.08 30.63 16.17
N GLY A 34 -81.64 31.28 15.09
CA GLY A 34 -82.09 31.05 13.72
C GLY A 34 -81.27 30.00 12.95
N TRP A 35 -80.21 29.45 13.53
CA TRP A 35 -79.36 28.47 12.83
C TRP A 35 -80.10 27.15 12.59
N PRO A 36 -79.93 26.51 11.42
CA PRO A 36 -80.52 25.20 11.12
C PRO A 36 -79.96 24.11 12.05
N GLN A 37 -80.68 22.99 12.17
CA GLN A 37 -80.30 21.91 13.08
C GLN A 37 -78.98 21.26 12.65
N SER A 38 -78.80 21.04 11.36
CA SER A 38 -77.56 20.56 10.71
C SER A 38 -76.34 21.38 11.09
N LEU A 39 -76.41 22.72 11.04
CA LEU A 39 -75.31 23.60 11.45
C LEU A 39 -74.98 23.41 12.94
N ARG A 40 -75.99 23.38 13.81
CA ARG A 40 -75.77 23.18 15.26
C ARG A 40 -75.10 21.83 15.56
N VAL A 41 -75.49 20.77 14.86
CA VAL A 41 -74.86 19.44 15.00
C VAL A 41 -73.42 19.46 14.50
N ALA A 42 -73.17 20.07 13.33
CA ALA A 42 -71.83 20.19 12.76
C ALA A 42 -70.89 20.98 13.68
N VAL A 43 -71.36 22.07 14.27
CA VAL A 43 -70.59 22.86 15.26
C VAL A 43 -70.22 22.02 16.48
N ARG A 44 -71.16 21.24 17.05
CA ARG A 44 -70.84 20.34 18.18
C ARG A 44 -69.78 19.30 17.81
N MET A 45 -69.86 18.76 16.58
CA MET A 45 -68.86 17.81 16.09
C MET A 45 -67.48 18.46 15.92
N VAL A 46 -67.41 19.65 15.33
CA VAL A 46 -66.15 20.40 15.19
C VAL A 46 -65.53 20.67 16.56
N LEU A 47 -66.32 21.24 17.48
CA LEU A 47 -65.83 21.64 18.81
C LEU A 47 -65.43 20.45 19.70
N SER A 48 -66.07 19.29 19.55
CA SER A 48 -65.74 18.09 20.34
C SER A 48 -64.56 17.28 19.78
N SER A 49 -64.15 17.54 18.54
CA SER A 49 -63.03 16.85 17.91
C SER A 49 -61.68 17.34 18.44
N ARG A 50 -60.72 16.42 18.58
CA ARG A 50 -59.30 16.73 18.83
C ARG A 50 -58.48 16.88 17.56
N TYR A 51 -59.00 16.48 16.40
CA TYR A 51 -58.36 16.76 15.11
C TYR A 51 -58.62 18.22 14.71
N PRO A 52 -57.67 18.92 14.09
CA PRO A 52 -57.91 20.26 13.56
C PRO A 52 -59.05 20.22 12.53
N MET A 53 -60.14 20.92 12.85
CA MET A 53 -61.34 20.94 12.04
C MET A 53 -61.81 22.36 11.80
N LEU A 54 -62.19 22.64 10.55
CA LEU A 54 -62.77 23.89 10.09
C LEU A 54 -64.07 23.59 9.34
N LEU A 55 -65.17 24.20 9.75
CA LEU A 55 -66.43 24.23 9.03
C LEU A 55 -66.57 25.57 8.32
N LEU A 56 -66.76 25.51 7.01
CA LEU A 56 -67.12 26.64 6.16
C LEU A 56 -68.61 26.54 5.85
N TRP A 57 -69.39 27.56 6.21
CA TRP A 57 -70.84 27.53 6.06
C TRP A 57 -71.39 28.75 5.31
N GLY A 58 -72.32 28.49 4.37
CA GLY A 58 -73.01 29.49 3.56
C GLY A 58 -72.17 30.07 2.41
N ASP A 59 -72.79 30.96 1.63
CA ASP A 59 -72.17 31.56 0.42
C ASP A 59 -70.98 32.48 0.74
N SER A 60 -70.87 32.91 2.00
CA SER A 60 -69.74 33.71 2.51
C SER A 60 -68.62 32.84 3.10
N PHE A 61 -68.75 31.51 3.07
CA PHE A 61 -67.79 30.57 3.67
C PHE A 61 -67.38 30.98 5.11
N SER A 62 -68.38 31.32 5.95
CA SER A 62 -68.12 31.74 7.32
C SER A 62 -67.44 30.61 8.10
N GLN A 63 -66.36 30.95 8.81
CA GLN A 63 -65.49 29.98 9.46
C GLN A 63 -65.95 29.64 10.88
N LEU A 64 -66.14 28.35 11.17
CA LEU A 64 -66.30 27.82 12.52
C LEU A 64 -65.32 26.67 12.74
N TYR A 65 -64.41 26.79 13.70
CA TYR A 65 -63.32 25.82 13.88
C TYR A 65 -63.10 25.49 15.37
N ASN A 66 -62.23 24.54 15.68
CA ASN A 66 -61.90 24.13 17.04
C ASN A 66 -60.50 24.60 17.50
N ASP A 67 -60.17 24.35 18.77
CA ASP A 67 -58.88 24.71 19.37
C ASP A 67 -57.67 24.08 18.65
N ALA A 68 -57.82 22.87 18.11
CA ALA A 68 -56.76 22.23 17.36
C ALA A 68 -56.46 22.97 16.03
N TYR A 69 -57.48 23.53 15.39
CA TYR A 69 -57.31 24.34 14.18
C TYR A 69 -56.83 25.76 14.49
N SER A 70 -57.21 26.35 15.63
CA SER A 70 -56.74 27.69 16.01
C SER A 70 -55.21 27.74 16.16
N GLN A 71 -54.60 26.68 16.67
CA GLN A 71 -53.14 26.53 16.76
C GLN A 71 -52.45 26.50 15.39
N LEU A 72 -53.14 25.99 14.36
CA LEU A 72 -52.60 25.85 13.00
C LEU A 72 -52.58 27.19 12.24
N ILE A 73 -53.61 28.02 12.43
CA ILE A 73 -53.73 29.33 11.77
C ILE A 73 -53.07 30.48 12.55
N GLY A 74 -52.58 30.21 13.77
CA GLY A 74 -51.78 31.14 14.57
C GLY A 74 -52.46 32.50 14.79
N ASP A 75 -51.75 33.58 14.43
CA ASP A 75 -52.14 34.98 14.67
C ASP A 75 -53.47 35.41 14.03
N LYS A 76 -54.02 34.59 13.13
CA LYS A 76 -55.35 34.82 12.53
C LYS A 76 -56.48 34.50 13.50
N HIS A 77 -56.22 33.69 14.52
CA HIS A 77 -57.14 33.47 15.63
C HIS A 77 -56.99 34.62 16.65
N PRO A 78 -58.10 35.19 17.18
CA PRO A 78 -59.49 34.76 17.02
C PRO A 78 -60.27 35.46 15.89
N ALA A 79 -59.67 36.43 15.20
CA ALA A 79 -60.35 37.29 14.23
C ALA A 79 -61.01 36.52 13.07
N ALA A 80 -60.50 35.34 12.72
CA ALA A 80 -61.09 34.51 11.66
C ALA A 80 -62.45 33.88 12.01
N LEU A 81 -62.86 33.82 13.28
CA LEU A 81 -64.15 33.22 13.66
C LEU A 81 -65.35 33.99 13.08
N GLY A 82 -66.17 33.30 12.29
CA GLY A 82 -67.36 33.86 11.66
C GLY A 82 -67.10 34.72 10.42
N ASP A 83 -65.83 34.99 10.09
CA ASP A 83 -65.41 35.77 8.93
C ASP A 83 -65.22 34.88 7.68
N ASP A 84 -65.07 35.51 6.51
CA ASP A 84 -64.91 34.84 5.21
C ASP A 84 -63.49 34.25 5.05
N VAL A 85 -63.42 32.93 4.83
CA VAL A 85 -62.15 32.22 4.64
C VAL A 85 -61.33 32.73 3.46
N ARG A 86 -61.98 33.30 2.44
CA ARG A 86 -61.31 33.88 1.27
C ARG A 86 -60.50 35.11 1.61
N VAL A 87 -60.87 35.79 2.70
CA VAL A 87 -60.15 36.94 3.24
C VAL A 87 -59.09 36.48 4.23
N THR A 88 -59.45 35.59 5.16
CA THR A 88 -58.53 35.18 6.23
C THR A 88 -57.42 34.25 5.73
N LEU A 89 -57.63 33.48 4.67
CA LEU A 89 -56.65 32.60 4.03
C LEU A 89 -56.41 32.97 2.56
N ALA A 90 -56.42 34.27 2.26
CA ALA A 90 -56.22 34.78 0.91
C ALA A 90 -54.94 34.25 0.24
N GLU A 91 -53.84 34.09 0.99
CA GLU A 91 -52.56 33.62 0.46
C GLU A 91 -52.55 32.13 0.05
N GLY A 92 -53.43 31.32 0.64
CA GLY A 92 -53.58 29.89 0.32
C GLY A 92 -54.80 29.59 -0.56
N TRP A 93 -55.63 30.60 -0.85
CA TRP A 93 -56.93 30.40 -1.45
C TRP A 93 -56.85 29.85 -2.87
N ASP A 94 -55.89 30.26 -3.68
CA ASP A 94 -55.74 29.76 -5.07
C ASP A 94 -55.54 28.25 -5.13
N VAL A 95 -54.92 27.67 -4.08
CA VAL A 95 -54.71 26.22 -3.96
C VAL A 95 -55.94 25.52 -3.37
N LEU A 96 -56.60 26.14 -2.40
CA LEU A 96 -57.74 25.55 -1.67
C LEU A 96 -59.07 25.67 -2.42
N ALA A 97 -59.28 26.76 -3.16
CA ALA A 97 -60.55 27.08 -3.81
C ALA A 97 -61.05 25.98 -4.75
N PRO A 98 -60.21 25.38 -5.63
CA PRO A 98 -60.68 24.30 -6.51
C PRO A 98 -61.15 23.07 -5.73
N LEU A 99 -60.47 22.73 -4.63
CA LEU A 99 -60.81 21.57 -3.79
C LEU A 99 -62.12 21.78 -3.02
N ILE A 100 -62.30 22.99 -2.48
CA ILE A 100 -63.52 23.39 -1.77
C ILE A 100 -64.70 23.47 -2.74
N GLN A 101 -64.52 24.10 -3.91
CA GLN A 101 -65.56 24.24 -4.95
C GLN A 101 -65.98 22.88 -5.51
N GLN A 102 -65.03 21.95 -5.69
CA GLN A 102 -65.36 20.59 -6.09
C GLN A 102 -66.27 19.92 -5.07
N ALA A 103 -65.93 20.01 -3.78
CA ALA A 103 -66.75 19.40 -2.72
C ALA A 103 -68.14 20.04 -2.61
N THR A 104 -68.24 21.38 -2.71
CA THR A 104 -69.54 22.07 -2.65
C THR A 104 -70.41 21.81 -3.87
N THR A 105 -69.84 21.79 -5.08
CA THR A 105 -70.61 21.67 -6.34
C THR A 105 -71.00 20.23 -6.65
N THR A 106 -70.11 19.27 -6.40
CA THR A 106 -70.35 17.85 -6.75
C THR A 106 -70.93 17.05 -5.59
N GLY A 107 -70.76 17.50 -4.35
CA GLY A 107 -71.10 16.72 -3.16
C GLY A 107 -70.20 15.50 -2.95
N VAL A 108 -69.04 15.43 -3.60
CA VAL A 108 -68.02 14.38 -3.42
C VAL A 108 -66.87 14.94 -2.58
N ALA A 109 -66.46 14.21 -1.54
CA ALA A 109 -65.35 14.63 -0.69
C ALA A 109 -64.01 14.55 -1.44
N SER A 110 -63.07 15.45 -1.11
CA SER A 110 -61.68 15.39 -1.57
C SER A 110 -60.73 15.04 -0.43
N TRP A 111 -59.61 14.40 -0.77
CA TRP A 111 -58.49 14.13 0.14
C TRP A 111 -57.19 14.32 -0.63
N VAL A 112 -56.31 15.19 -0.11
CA VAL A 112 -55.01 15.48 -0.71
C VAL A 112 -53.94 15.33 0.37
N PRO A 113 -53.07 14.31 0.28
CA PRO A 113 -51.94 14.17 1.20
C PRO A 113 -50.87 15.21 0.89
N ALA A 114 -50.23 15.73 1.93
CA ALA A 114 -49.08 16.65 1.81
C ALA A 114 -49.30 17.79 0.78
N LEU A 115 -50.47 18.42 0.81
CA LEU A 115 -50.76 19.62 0.04
C LEU A 115 -49.84 20.75 0.51
N ARG A 116 -48.99 21.26 -0.38
CA ARG A 116 -48.12 22.40 -0.10
C ARG A 116 -48.95 23.68 -0.10
N LEU A 117 -48.94 24.40 1.02
CA LEU A 117 -49.60 25.69 1.16
C LEU A 117 -48.58 26.78 1.48
N LEU A 118 -48.84 27.98 0.97
CA LEU A 118 -48.14 29.18 1.36
C LEU A 118 -48.72 29.66 2.68
N LEU A 119 -47.87 29.78 3.71
CA LEU A 119 -48.22 30.41 4.97
C LEU A 119 -47.26 31.57 5.25
N GLU A 120 -47.82 32.74 5.51
CA GLU A 120 -47.07 33.86 6.08
C GLU A 120 -47.25 33.82 7.60
N ARG A 121 -46.29 33.20 8.29
CA ARG A 121 -46.22 33.15 9.76
C ARG A 121 -44.78 33.35 10.21
N ALA A 122 -44.58 33.89 11.42
CA ALA A 122 -43.25 34.22 11.97
C ALA A 122 -42.38 35.18 11.11
N GLY A 123 -43.00 36.01 10.26
CA GLY A 123 -42.32 37.06 9.50
C GLY A 123 -41.64 36.64 8.19
N TYR A 124 -41.87 35.41 7.73
CA TYR A 124 -41.40 34.91 6.42
C TYR A 124 -42.45 33.99 5.76
N ARG A 125 -42.22 33.66 4.49
CA ARG A 125 -43.05 32.71 3.73
C ARG A 125 -42.59 31.29 4.01
N GLU A 126 -43.36 30.57 4.80
CA GLU A 126 -42.99 29.24 5.27
C GLU A 126 -43.48 28.15 4.33
N GLU A 127 -42.56 27.25 3.95
CA GLU A 127 -42.89 25.97 3.31
C GLU A 127 -43.66 25.09 4.30
N ALA A 128 -44.97 24.94 4.08
CA ALA A 128 -45.84 24.14 4.92
C ALA A 128 -46.63 23.11 4.11
N TYR A 129 -46.81 21.92 4.68
CA TYR A 129 -47.48 20.79 4.05
C TYR A 129 -48.63 20.28 4.93
N PHE A 130 -49.81 20.10 4.33
CA PHE A 130 -51.00 19.65 5.04
C PHE A 130 -51.64 18.45 4.36
N SER A 131 -52.02 17.44 5.13
CA SER A 131 -52.95 16.43 4.66
C SER A 131 -54.36 16.96 4.89
N VAL A 132 -55.09 17.28 3.83
CA VAL A 132 -56.38 17.98 3.91
C VAL A 132 -57.49 17.12 3.29
N SER A 133 -58.62 17.04 3.99
CA SER A 133 -59.85 16.49 3.46
C SER A 133 -60.98 17.51 3.52
N HIS A 134 -61.70 17.68 2.42
CA HIS A 134 -62.88 18.54 2.32
C HIS A 134 -64.12 17.68 2.09
N ALA A 135 -64.99 17.58 3.08
CA ALA A 135 -66.26 16.86 3.01
C ALA A 135 -67.44 17.84 2.86
N PRO A 136 -68.43 17.57 2.01
CA PRO A 136 -69.59 18.45 1.84
C PRO A 136 -70.44 18.53 3.13
N ALA A 137 -70.75 19.74 3.57
CA ALA A 137 -71.67 19.99 4.67
C ALA A 137 -73.07 20.29 4.10
N ARG A 138 -74.08 19.57 4.61
CA ARG A 138 -75.47 19.64 4.11
C ARG A 138 -76.40 20.30 5.11
N ASP A 139 -77.35 21.07 4.61
CA ASP A 139 -78.43 21.67 5.40
C ASP A 139 -79.54 20.64 5.74
N ASP A 140 -80.59 21.12 6.42
CA ASP A 140 -81.73 20.30 6.82
C ASP A 140 -82.54 19.77 5.62
N ASP A 141 -82.42 20.39 4.44
CA ASP A 141 -83.02 19.97 3.16
C ASP A 141 -82.11 19.03 2.35
N GLY A 142 -80.91 18.71 2.87
CA GLY A 142 -79.93 17.85 2.23
C GLY A 142 -79.13 18.50 1.10
N ARG A 143 -79.22 19.83 0.92
CA ARG A 143 -78.42 20.60 -0.04
C ARG A 143 -77.04 20.86 0.52
N THR A 144 -76.01 20.79 -0.31
CA THR A 144 -74.65 21.15 0.10
C THR A 144 -74.55 22.67 0.22
N VAL A 145 -74.35 23.16 1.44
CA VAL A 145 -74.29 24.60 1.78
C VAL A 145 -72.94 25.01 2.36
N GLY A 146 -71.99 24.07 2.43
CA GLY A 146 -70.68 24.31 3.03
C GLY A 146 -69.75 23.12 2.90
N VAL A 147 -68.61 23.20 3.57
CA VAL A 147 -67.60 22.14 3.62
C VAL A 147 -67.08 22.01 5.05
N LEU A 148 -66.97 20.77 5.50
CA LEU A 148 -66.20 20.38 6.66
C LEU A 148 -64.80 19.99 6.21
N THR A 149 -63.81 20.74 6.66
CA THR A 149 -62.39 20.50 6.42
C THR A 149 -61.76 19.86 7.65
N VAL A 150 -61.04 18.76 7.43
CA VAL A 150 -60.14 18.16 8.41
C VAL A 150 -58.73 18.28 7.86
N CYS A 151 -57.80 18.79 8.65
CA CYS A 151 -56.41 18.94 8.22
C CYS A 151 -55.42 18.56 9.31
N SER A 152 -54.26 18.05 8.91
CA SER A 152 -53.11 17.87 9.79
C SER A 152 -51.86 18.38 9.11
N GLU A 153 -51.03 19.12 9.85
CA GLU A 153 -49.72 19.55 9.37
C GLU A 153 -48.76 18.35 9.32
N VAL A 154 -48.10 18.16 8.18
CA VAL A 154 -47.11 17.09 7.93
C VAL A 154 -45.78 17.67 7.43
N THR A 155 -45.55 18.97 7.66
CA THR A 155 -44.36 19.71 7.21
C THR A 155 -43.06 19.06 7.66
N GLU A 156 -42.93 18.77 8.95
CA GLU A 156 -41.70 18.15 9.51
C GLU A 156 -41.43 16.77 8.91
N GLN A 157 -42.48 15.98 8.66
CA GLN A 157 -42.35 14.67 8.03
C GLN A 157 -41.82 14.80 6.60
N VAL A 158 -42.43 15.66 5.78
CA VAL A 158 -42.06 15.83 4.36
C VAL A 158 -40.63 16.39 4.24
N VAL A 159 -40.28 17.39 5.04
CA VAL A 159 -38.94 17.99 5.07
C VAL A 159 -37.91 16.99 5.58
N GLY A 160 -38.22 16.24 6.66
CA GLY A 160 -37.36 15.19 7.20
C GLY A 160 -37.06 14.09 6.19
N GLU A 161 -38.08 13.59 5.48
CA GLU A 161 -37.93 12.59 4.43
C GLU A 161 -37.05 13.10 3.27
N ARG A 162 -37.20 14.37 2.87
CA ARG A 162 -36.40 14.98 1.79
C ARG A 162 -34.93 15.12 2.19
N ARG A 163 -34.66 15.63 3.40
CA ARG A 163 -33.31 15.75 3.97
C ARG A 163 -32.62 14.41 4.17
N LEU A 164 -33.35 13.40 4.66
CA LEU A 164 -32.83 12.04 4.79
C LEU A 164 -32.50 11.43 3.42
N ARG A 165 -33.28 11.73 2.38
CA ARG A 165 -32.97 11.30 1.00
C ARG A 165 -31.67 11.90 0.52
N LEU A 166 -31.46 13.21 0.68
CA LEU A 166 -30.19 13.86 0.34
C LEU A 166 -29.00 13.25 1.10
N LEU A 167 -29.12 13.03 2.41
CA LEU A 167 -28.04 12.38 3.19
C LEU A 167 -27.72 10.98 2.65
N ARG A 168 -28.72 10.19 2.28
CA ARG A 168 -28.52 8.87 1.65
C ARG A 168 -27.85 8.96 0.28
N ASP A 169 -28.28 9.91 -0.56
CA ASP A 169 -27.71 10.13 -1.89
C ASP A 169 -26.21 10.43 -1.80
N LEU A 170 -25.79 11.22 -0.80
CA LEU A 170 -24.38 11.54 -0.55
C LEU A 170 -23.58 10.33 -0.04
N SER A 171 -24.16 9.50 0.83
CA SER A 171 -23.47 8.29 1.32
C SER A 171 -23.21 7.27 0.21
N VAL A 172 -24.16 7.05 -0.72
CA VAL A 172 -24.02 6.09 -1.84
C VAL A 172 -22.90 6.50 -2.81
N LEU A 173 -22.67 7.80 -2.98
CA LEU A 173 -21.60 8.32 -3.84
C LEU A 173 -20.19 8.11 -3.24
N GLY A 174 -20.09 7.75 -1.96
CA GLY A 174 -18.86 7.52 -1.20
C GLY A 174 -18.27 6.11 -1.28
N ASP A 175 -18.88 5.19 -2.04
CA ASP A 175 -18.52 3.75 -2.16
C ASP A 175 -17.16 3.46 -2.86
N GLY A 176 -16.20 4.40 -2.82
CA GLY A 176 -14.78 4.16 -3.13
C GLY A 176 -14.45 3.80 -4.58
N ARG A 177 -15.42 3.87 -5.50
CA ARG A 177 -15.24 3.53 -6.93
C ARG A 177 -14.82 4.69 -7.82
N THR A 178 -14.52 5.84 -7.23
CA THR A 178 -14.45 7.08 -7.97
C THR A 178 -13.05 7.69 -7.98
N VAL A 179 -12.75 8.24 -9.15
CA VAL A 179 -11.47 8.74 -9.62
C VAL A 179 -11.30 10.16 -9.13
N ASP A 180 -10.30 10.44 -8.30
CA ASP A 180 -9.90 11.79 -7.87
C ASP A 180 -10.89 12.52 -6.94
N VAL A 181 -10.31 13.31 -6.04
CA VAL A 181 -10.97 14.12 -5.02
C VAL A 181 -11.87 15.19 -5.64
N HIS A 182 -11.45 15.80 -6.75
CA HIS A 182 -12.25 16.83 -7.44
C HIS A 182 -13.55 16.25 -8.02
N ALA A 183 -13.49 15.08 -8.66
CA ALA A 183 -14.68 14.44 -9.19
C ALA A 183 -15.64 14.02 -8.07
N THR A 184 -15.10 13.66 -6.90
CA THR A 184 -15.91 13.40 -5.71
C THR A 184 -16.58 14.65 -5.19
N GLY A 185 -15.87 15.77 -5.08
CA GLY A 185 -16.46 17.07 -4.78
C GLY A 185 -17.59 17.45 -5.73
N ALA A 186 -17.38 17.28 -7.04
CA ALA A 186 -18.38 17.57 -8.06
C ALA A 186 -19.66 16.73 -7.90
N ARG A 187 -19.55 15.42 -7.67
CA ARG A 187 -20.72 14.56 -7.46
C ARG A 187 -21.48 14.88 -6.18
N LEU A 188 -20.78 15.25 -5.10
CA LEU A 188 -21.42 15.68 -3.85
C LEU A 188 -22.22 16.97 -4.05
N ILE A 189 -21.67 17.91 -4.84
CA ILE A 189 -22.37 19.11 -5.27
C ILE A 189 -23.57 18.79 -6.14
N ASP A 190 -23.43 17.92 -7.16
CA ASP A 190 -24.54 17.52 -8.04
C ASP A 190 -25.69 16.89 -7.25
N ALA A 191 -25.38 16.10 -6.21
CA ALA A 191 -26.38 15.56 -5.31
C ALA A 191 -27.11 16.67 -4.55
N MET A 192 -26.39 17.67 -4.01
CA MET A 192 -27.03 18.82 -3.34
C MET A 192 -27.85 19.69 -4.30
N ASP A 193 -27.40 19.86 -5.54
CA ASP A 193 -28.10 20.62 -6.60
C ASP A 193 -29.47 19.99 -6.94
N GLY A 194 -29.63 18.68 -6.72
CA GLY A 194 -30.91 17.98 -6.83
C GLY A 194 -31.93 18.28 -5.72
N HIS A 195 -31.53 18.97 -4.65
CA HIS A 195 -32.37 19.26 -3.48
C HIS A 195 -32.38 20.77 -3.11
N PRO A 196 -32.75 21.68 -4.03
CA PRO A 196 -32.61 23.14 -3.86
C PRO A 196 -33.53 23.75 -2.80
N LEU A 197 -34.54 23.01 -2.32
CA LEU A 197 -35.44 23.47 -1.26
C LEU A 197 -34.80 23.37 0.14
N ASP A 198 -33.86 22.44 0.32
CA ASP A 198 -33.12 22.25 1.58
C ASP A 198 -31.71 22.83 1.50
N VAL A 199 -31.05 22.73 0.35
CA VAL A 199 -29.71 23.26 0.08
C VAL A 199 -29.77 24.13 -1.18
N PRO A 200 -30.17 25.40 -1.08
CA PRO A 200 -30.32 26.28 -2.24
C PRO A 200 -28.98 26.60 -2.93
N PHE A 201 -27.86 26.51 -2.20
CA PHE A 201 -26.51 26.52 -2.78
C PHE A 201 -25.50 25.89 -1.83
N ALA A 202 -24.40 25.40 -2.38
CA ALA A 202 -23.26 24.90 -1.62
C ALA A 202 -21.92 25.12 -2.34
N ALA A 203 -20.85 25.28 -1.57
CA ALA A 203 -19.48 25.28 -2.05
C ALA A 203 -18.59 24.48 -1.09
N ILE A 204 -17.78 23.58 -1.64
CA ILE A 204 -16.86 22.73 -0.89
C ILE A 204 -15.44 23.25 -1.07
N TYR A 205 -14.79 23.52 0.06
CA TYR A 205 -13.39 23.90 0.14
C TYR A 205 -12.58 22.77 0.76
N LEU A 206 -11.44 22.47 0.16
CA LEU A 206 -10.42 21.64 0.79
C LEU A 206 -9.28 22.50 1.30
N ARG A 207 -8.75 22.09 2.45
CA ARG A 207 -7.60 22.72 3.06
C ARG A 207 -6.31 22.13 2.48
N ASP A 208 -5.40 23.03 2.14
CA ASP A 208 -3.98 22.80 1.92
C ASP A 208 -3.20 23.42 3.10
N ASP A 209 -1.87 23.25 3.13
CA ASP A 209 -1.02 23.71 4.26
C ASP A 209 -1.18 25.22 4.54
N THR A 210 -1.45 26.02 3.50
CA THR A 210 -1.46 27.49 3.57
C THR A 210 -2.79 28.12 3.18
N ALA A 211 -3.69 27.39 2.53
CA ALA A 211 -4.89 27.97 1.91
C ALA A 211 -6.08 27.00 1.91
N LEU A 212 -7.29 27.54 1.77
CA LEU A 212 -8.47 26.81 1.33
C LEU A 212 -8.63 26.98 -0.17
N ARG A 213 -8.91 25.88 -0.88
CA ARG A 213 -9.23 25.90 -2.31
C ARG A 213 -10.63 25.34 -2.52
N ARG A 214 -11.47 26.08 -3.25
CA ARG A 214 -12.78 25.59 -3.66
C ARG A 214 -12.58 24.48 -4.69
N ILE A 215 -13.09 23.29 -4.41
CA ILE A 215 -12.97 22.14 -5.30
C ILE A 215 -14.25 21.85 -6.09
N ALA A 216 -15.40 22.32 -5.59
CA ALA A 216 -16.69 22.17 -6.24
C ALA A 216 -17.71 23.17 -5.66
N CYS A 217 -18.69 23.58 -6.46
CA CYS A 217 -19.79 24.43 -6.02
C CYS A 217 -21.02 24.29 -6.93
N THR A 218 -22.22 24.51 -6.39
CA THR A 218 -23.49 24.42 -7.14
C THR A 218 -23.49 25.40 -8.31
N GLY A 219 -24.05 25.01 -9.46
CA GLY A 219 -23.95 25.80 -10.70
C GLY A 219 -22.56 25.84 -11.37
N GLY A 220 -21.56 25.10 -10.85
CA GLY A 220 -20.20 24.99 -11.41
C GLY A 220 -19.32 26.23 -11.22
N ASP A 221 -18.11 26.22 -11.80
CA ASP A 221 -17.08 27.26 -11.56
C ASP A 221 -17.47 28.69 -11.99
N GLN A 222 -18.46 28.81 -12.89
CA GLN A 222 -18.99 30.12 -13.31
C GLN A 222 -20.15 30.60 -12.44
N GLY A 223 -20.72 29.75 -11.58
CA GLY A 223 -21.94 30.05 -10.81
C GLY A 223 -21.78 31.21 -9.83
N TYR A 224 -20.56 31.44 -9.33
CA TYR A 224 -20.29 32.40 -8.24
C TYR A 224 -19.16 33.39 -8.54
N ALA A 225 -18.81 33.56 -9.82
CA ALA A 225 -17.62 34.28 -10.25
C ALA A 225 -17.47 35.67 -9.58
N GLY A 226 -16.50 35.77 -8.66
CA GLY A 226 -16.14 36.99 -7.93
C GLY A 226 -16.83 37.19 -6.57
N ALA A 227 -17.98 36.55 -6.32
CA ALA A 227 -18.73 36.72 -5.07
C ALA A 227 -18.28 35.73 -3.98
N VAL A 228 -17.97 34.50 -4.37
CA VAL A 228 -17.45 33.45 -3.48
C VAL A 228 -16.01 33.12 -3.92
N PRO A 229 -14.99 33.25 -3.04
CA PRO A 229 -13.59 33.17 -3.45
C PRO A 229 -13.18 31.74 -3.86
N ASP A 230 -12.37 31.61 -4.91
CA ASP A 230 -11.87 30.30 -5.37
C ASP A 230 -10.73 29.78 -4.47
N THR A 231 -9.91 30.69 -3.95
CA THR A 231 -8.78 30.39 -3.05
C THR A 231 -8.75 31.40 -1.92
N VAL A 232 -8.48 30.92 -0.71
CA VAL A 232 -8.37 31.74 0.50
C VAL A 232 -7.08 31.40 1.22
N GLU A 233 -6.13 32.32 1.25
CA GLU A 233 -4.92 32.18 2.06
C GLU A 233 -5.27 32.22 3.55
N LEU A 234 -4.86 31.25 4.35
CA LEU A 234 -5.22 31.18 5.77
C LEU A 234 -4.44 32.19 6.63
N THR A 235 -3.31 32.68 6.14
CA THR A 235 -2.46 33.66 6.83
C THR A 235 -2.91 35.10 6.63
N ASP A 236 -3.41 35.42 5.44
CA ASP A 236 -4.05 36.70 5.11
C ASP A 236 -5.28 36.47 4.22
N PRO A 237 -6.43 36.08 4.81
CA PRO A 237 -7.62 35.66 4.05
C PRO A 237 -8.29 36.75 3.22
N GLY A 238 -8.01 38.02 3.52
CA GLY A 238 -8.71 39.16 2.94
C GLY A 238 -10.19 39.30 3.38
N PRO A 239 -10.81 40.46 3.10
CA PRO A 239 -12.12 40.82 3.64
C PRO A 239 -13.28 39.97 3.09
N VAL A 240 -13.18 39.48 1.85
CA VAL A 240 -14.22 38.65 1.22
C VAL A 240 -14.34 37.29 1.93
N ALA A 241 -13.21 36.65 2.24
CA ALA A 241 -13.21 35.36 2.94
C ALA A 241 -13.73 35.47 4.37
N TYR A 242 -13.36 36.53 5.10
CA TYR A 242 -13.91 36.82 6.43
C TYR A 242 -15.40 37.09 6.37
N GLY A 243 -15.87 37.80 5.34
CA GLY A 243 -17.30 37.99 5.12
C GLY A 243 -18.03 36.67 5.11
N TRP A 244 -17.51 35.66 4.41
CA TRP A 244 -18.10 34.32 4.31
C TRP A 244 -17.79 33.41 5.51
N GLY A 245 -17.05 33.88 6.51
CA GLY A 245 -16.70 33.11 7.71
C GLY A 245 -15.82 31.87 7.44
N LEU A 246 -15.19 31.80 6.25
CA LEU A 246 -14.35 30.66 5.83
C LEU A 246 -13.11 30.46 6.72
N PRO A 247 -12.38 31.51 7.16
CA PRO A 247 -11.20 31.33 8.00
C PRO A 247 -11.52 30.74 9.38
N ASP A 248 -12.63 31.17 9.99
CA ASP A 248 -13.06 30.68 11.30
C ASP A 248 -13.55 29.22 11.21
N ALA A 249 -14.29 28.89 10.14
CA ALA A 249 -14.70 27.51 9.86
C ALA A 249 -13.50 26.60 9.62
N ALA A 250 -12.44 27.08 8.95
CA ALA A 250 -11.20 26.33 8.79
C ALA A 250 -10.41 26.12 10.09
N GLN A 251 -10.75 26.84 11.16
CA GLN A 251 -10.24 26.62 12.53
C GLN A 251 -11.18 25.74 13.37
N GLY A 252 -12.22 25.16 12.78
CA GLY A 252 -13.17 24.29 13.47
C GLY A 252 -14.37 25.01 14.08
N ARG A 253 -14.59 26.30 13.79
CA ARG A 253 -15.71 27.09 14.35
C ARG A 253 -16.78 27.34 13.29
N PRO A 254 -17.98 26.74 13.41
CA PRO A 254 -19.11 27.06 12.54
C PRO A 254 -19.44 28.56 12.57
N THR A 255 -19.65 29.16 11.41
CA THR A 255 -20.05 30.58 11.31
C THR A 255 -21.33 30.74 10.51
N GLN A 256 -22.13 31.75 10.90
CA GLN A 256 -23.37 32.11 10.21
C GLN A 256 -23.19 33.46 9.50
N VAL A 257 -23.58 33.51 8.24
CA VAL A 257 -23.54 34.69 7.38
C VAL A 257 -24.98 35.11 7.10
N SER A 258 -25.34 36.36 7.37
CA SER A 258 -26.74 36.85 7.33
C SER A 258 -27.04 37.88 6.25
N ASP A 259 -26.02 38.33 5.53
CA ASP A 259 -26.05 39.31 4.44
C ASP A 259 -25.80 38.63 3.08
N VAL A 260 -26.27 37.38 2.92
CA VAL A 260 -26.04 36.60 1.68
C VAL A 260 -26.68 37.27 0.47
N ALA A 261 -27.89 37.80 0.61
CA ALA A 261 -28.63 38.44 -0.48
C ALA A 261 -27.91 39.67 -1.06
N ASP A 262 -27.09 40.36 -0.25
CA ASP A 262 -26.30 41.52 -0.68
C ASP A 262 -25.04 41.11 -1.46
N ARG A 263 -24.62 39.86 -1.30
CA ARG A 263 -23.39 39.30 -1.89
C ARG A 263 -23.68 38.39 -3.07
N LEU A 264 -24.80 37.67 -3.01
CA LEU A 264 -25.18 36.62 -3.92
C LEU A 264 -26.71 36.63 -4.11
N ALA A 265 -27.16 37.07 -5.28
CA ALA A 265 -28.57 37.10 -5.62
C ALA A 265 -29.05 35.72 -6.11
N LEU A 266 -29.22 34.78 -5.18
CA LEU A 266 -29.77 33.45 -5.47
C LEU A 266 -31.21 33.32 -4.96
N PRO A 267 -32.16 32.86 -5.80
CA PRO A 267 -33.48 32.46 -5.34
C PRO A 267 -33.39 31.12 -4.59
N GLY A 268 -34.26 30.93 -3.58
CA GLY A 268 -34.37 29.70 -2.81
C GLY A 268 -35.82 29.42 -2.43
N GLY A 269 -36.07 28.19 -1.97
CA GLY A 269 -37.40 27.74 -1.58
C GLY A 269 -38.39 27.63 -2.75
N PRO A 270 -39.64 27.23 -2.49
CA PRO A 270 -40.62 26.96 -3.54
C PRO A 270 -41.21 28.23 -4.18
N TRP A 271 -40.95 29.41 -3.62
CA TRP A 271 -41.44 30.71 -4.11
C TRP A 271 -40.36 31.60 -4.71
N GLY A 272 -39.10 31.14 -4.75
CA GLY A 272 -38.00 31.89 -5.33
C GLY A 272 -37.60 33.14 -4.54
N ASP A 273 -37.84 33.15 -3.23
CA ASP A 273 -37.40 34.22 -2.34
C ASP A 273 -35.85 34.27 -2.27
N PRO A 274 -35.23 35.44 -2.07
CA PRO A 274 -33.77 35.52 -2.03
C PRO A 274 -33.21 34.79 -0.80
N VAL A 275 -32.13 34.02 -0.99
CA VAL A 275 -31.38 33.40 0.11
C VAL A 275 -30.68 34.49 0.92
N ARG A 276 -31.00 34.59 2.21
CA ARG A 276 -30.46 35.62 3.11
C ARG A 276 -29.38 35.12 4.05
N THR A 277 -29.41 33.83 4.38
CA THR A 277 -28.52 33.22 5.38
C THR A 277 -27.73 32.07 4.77
N ALA A 278 -26.48 31.92 5.20
CA ALA A 278 -25.63 30.78 4.90
C ALA A 278 -24.83 30.36 6.14
N LEU A 279 -24.32 29.13 6.14
CA LEU A 279 -23.42 28.61 7.15
C LEU A 279 -22.10 28.22 6.50
N ALA A 280 -20.98 28.58 7.13
CA ALA A 280 -19.69 27.97 6.84
C ALA A 280 -19.37 26.97 7.95
N LEU A 281 -19.25 25.70 7.57
CA LEU A 281 -19.15 24.56 8.46
C LEU A 281 -17.79 23.86 8.28
N PRO A 282 -17.07 23.53 9.37
CA PRO A 282 -15.87 22.72 9.27
C PRO A 282 -16.20 21.31 8.75
N LEU A 283 -15.38 20.80 7.83
CA LEU A 283 -15.37 19.39 7.43
C LEU A 283 -14.46 18.62 8.40
N PRO A 284 -14.99 17.73 9.27
CA PRO A 284 -14.20 17.13 10.35
C PRO A 284 -13.05 16.23 9.85
N SER A 285 -11.84 16.46 10.32
CA SER A 285 -10.75 15.50 10.23
C SER A 285 -11.01 14.31 11.17
N GLY A 286 -10.79 13.07 10.70
CA GLY A 286 -10.93 11.86 11.53
C GLY A 286 -9.82 11.74 12.59
N ASP A 287 -8.60 12.21 12.27
CA ASP A 287 -7.38 11.97 13.06
C ASP A 287 -6.60 13.25 13.44
N GLY A 288 -7.12 14.44 13.11
CA GLY A 288 -6.39 15.71 13.27
C GLY A 288 -7.16 16.78 14.03
N ASP A 289 -6.44 17.74 14.61
CA ASP A 289 -6.99 18.92 15.31
C ASP A 289 -7.51 20.00 14.34
N GLN A 290 -7.22 19.85 13.04
CA GLN A 290 -7.58 20.80 11.99
C GLN A 290 -8.56 20.19 10.97
N PRO A 291 -9.67 20.88 10.64
CA PRO A 291 -10.63 20.43 9.64
C PRO A 291 -10.00 20.09 8.29
N LEU A 292 -10.55 19.08 7.61
CA LEU A 292 -10.21 18.71 6.23
C LEU A 292 -10.48 19.86 5.24
N GLY A 293 -11.41 20.74 5.58
CA GLY A 293 -11.87 21.80 4.72
C GLY A 293 -13.10 22.51 5.30
N VAL A 294 -13.84 23.21 4.43
CA VAL A 294 -15.03 23.98 4.81
C VAL A 294 -16.15 23.72 3.82
N LEU A 295 -17.37 23.50 4.33
CA LEU A 295 -18.60 23.51 3.56
C LEU A 295 -19.28 24.87 3.76
N LEU A 296 -19.43 25.66 2.69
CA LEU A 296 -20.31 26.82 2.67
C LEU A 296 -21.66 26.38 2.13
N VAL A 297 -22.74 26.56 2.89
CA VAL A 297 -24.09 26.09 2.53
C VAL A 297 -25.14 27.17 2.77
N GLY A 298 -26.05 27.36 1.82
CA GLY A 298 -27.17 28.30 1.94
C GLY A 298 -28.31 27.75 2.79
N VAL A 299 -29.01 28.64 3.49
CA VAL A 299 -30.21 28.30 4.27
C VAL A 299 -31.45 28.69 3.47
N SER A 300 -32.40 27.76 3.36
CA SER A 300 -33.66 27.97 2.64
C SER A 300 -34.42 29.16 3.22
N PRO A 301 -34.82 30.15 2.38
CA PRO A 301 -35.56 31.32 2.86
C PRO A 301 -36.97 30.97 3.36
N SER A 302 -37.45 29.77 3.03
CA SER A 302 -38.78 29.29 3.40
C SER A 302 -38.83 28.48 4.69
N ARG A 303 -37.71 28.42 5.43
CA ARG A 303 -37.59 27.70 6.70
C ARG A 303 -36.78 28.53 7.70
N GLY A 304 -37.18 28.52 8.97
CA GLY A 304 -36.38 29.06 10.06
C GLY A 304 -35.12 28.21 10.29
N LEU A 305 -34.01 28.84 10.67
CA LEU A 305 -32.77 28.14 11.04
C LEU A 305 -32.84 27.66 12.50
N ASP A 306 -33.66 26.64 12.72
CA ASP A 306 -33.86 25.96 14.00
C ASP A 306 -32.74 24.91 14.27
N GLU A 307 -32.83 24.26 15.43
CA GLU A 307 -31.87 23.22 15.84
C GLU A 307 -31.87 22.01 14.90
N ALA A 308 -33.04 21.62 14.38
CA ALA A 308 -33.16 20.49 13.46
C ALA A 308 -32.48 20.78 12.10
N TYR A 309 -32.60 22.01 11.59
CA TYR A 309 -31.90 22.45 10.38
C TYR A 309 -30.37 22.49 10.62
N ARG A 310 -29.91 23.09 11.72
CA ARG A 310 -28.48 23.09 12.05
C ARG A 310 -27.91 21.67 12.19
N SER A 311 -28.67 20.76 12.80
CA SER A 311 -28.28 19.35 12.92
C SER A 311 -28.17 18.67 11.55
N PHE A 312 -29.11 18.96 10.64
CA PHE A 312 -29.05 18.47 9.27
C PHE A 312 -27.80 18.98 8.51
N ASP A 313 -27.48 20.27 8.59
CA ASP A 313 -26.30 20.83 7.91
C ASP A 313 -24.98 20.29 8.50
N GLN A 314 -24.96 19.99 9.81
CA GLN A 314 -23.82 19.32 10.45
C GLN A 314 -23.65 17.87 9.95
N LEU A 315 -24.74 17.10 9.84
CA LEU A 315 -24.71 15.76 9.26
C LEU A 315 -24.27 15.80 7.79
N LEU A 316 -24.71 16.81 7.05
CA LEU A 316 -24.28 17.06 5.67
C LEU A 316 -22.76 17.24 5.58
N ALA A 317 -22.18 18.10 6.43
CA ALA A 317 -20.74 18.31 6.51
C ALA A 317 -19.96 17.04 6.89
N GLN A 318 -20.50 16.23 7.80
CA GLN A 318 -19.90 14.94 8.18
C GLN A 318 -19.86 13.95 7.00
N GLN A 319 -20.98 13.77 6.29
CA GLN A 319 -21.05 12.86 5.14
C GLN A 319 -20.10 13.27 4.01
N ILE A 320 -20.05 14.57 3.70
CA ILE A 320 -19.10 15.14 2.73
C ILE A 320 -17.66 14.86 3.16
N SER A 321 -17.36 15.06 4.45
CA SER A 321 -16.00 14.82 4.94
C SER A 321 -15.57 13.36 4.86
N VAL A 322 -16.47 12.41 5.09
CA VAL A 322 -16.19 10.97 4.94
C VAL A 322 -15.89 10.65 3.48
N ALA A 323 -16.73 11.12 2.56
CA ALA A 323 -16.56 10.86 1.12
C ALA A 323 -15.23 11.44 0.58
N LEU A 324 -14.87 12.67 0.95
CA LEU A 324 -13.63 13.31 0.50
C LEU A 324 -12.38 12.65 1.09
N ARG A 325 -12.43 12.21 2.36
CA ARG A 325 -11.32 11.48 3.00
C ARG A 325 -11.04 10.17 2.28
N ASN A 326 -12.08 9.37 2.03
CA ASN A 326 -11.94 8.10 1.33
C ASN A 326 -11.35 8.29 -0.09
N ALA A 327 -11.73 9.37 -0.78
CA ALA A 327 -11.16 9.71 -2.08
C ALA A 327 -9.67 10.10 -2.00
N GLN A 328 -9.27 10.89 -1.00
CA GLN A 328 -7.87 11.27 -0.77
C GLN A 328 -6.99 10.05 -0.45
N GLU A 329 -7.45 9.18 0.45
CA GLU A 329 -6.71 7.97 0.83
C GLU A 329 -6.53 7.03 -0.36
N TYR A 330 -7.58 6.81 -1.14
CA TYR A 330 -7.51 5.99 -2.35
C TYR A 330 -6.52 6.55 -3.38
N GLU A 331 -6.52 7.86 -3.59
CA GLU A 331 -5.58 8.50 -4.52
C GLU A 331 -4.13 8.39 -4.06
N GLN A 332 -3.86 8.59 -2.76
CA GLN A 332 -2.53 8.45 -2.19
C GLN A 332 -2.00 7.02 -2.31
N GLU A 333 -2.84 6.02 -2.02
CA GLU A 333 -2.45 4.61 -2.14
C GLU A 333 -2.13 4.25 -3.59
N ARG A 334 -2.95 4.71 -4.55
CA ARG A 334 -2.69 4.51 -5.98
C ARG A 334 -1.35 5.10 -6.40
N ARG A 335 -1.05 6.35 -6.02
CA ARG A 335 0.23 7.01 -6.32
C ARG A 335 1.42 6.24 -5.73
N ARG A 336 1.25 5.66 -4.54
CA ARG A 336 2.29 4.85 -3.88
C ARG A 336 2.56 3.55 -4.63
N VAL A 337 1.52 2.85 -5.07
CA VAL A 337 1.65 1.62 -5.87
C VAL A 337 2.32 1.91 -7.22
N GLU A 338 1.91 2.98 -7.90
CA GLU A 338 2.51 3.42 -9.17
C GLU A 338 4.01 3.76 -9.01
N ALA A 339 4.38 4.48 -7.94
CA ALA A 339 5.78 4.81 -7.66
C ALA A 339 6.65 3.56 -7.38
N LEU A 340 6.10 2.59 -6.63
CA LEU A 340 6.79 1.32 -6.38
C LEU A 340 7.00 0.51 -7.66
N ALA A 341 6.00 0.48 -8.54
CA ALA A 341 6.08 -0.21 -9.83
C ALA A 341 7.15 0.40 -10.76
N GLU A 342 7.25 1.73 -10.82
CA GLU A 342 8.27 2.37 -11.64
C GLU A 342 9.69 2.14 -11.08
N LEU A 343 9.84 2.13 -9.75
CA LEU A 343 11.12 1.82 -9.11
C LEU A 343 11.57 0.38 -9.43
N ASP A 344 10.66 -0.58 -9.41
CA ASP A 344 10.97 -1.98 -9.77
C ASP A 344 11.34 -2.13 -11.26
N ARG A 345 10.67 -1.38 -12.14
CA ARG A 345 11.00 -1.33 -13.58
C ARG A 345 12.39 -0.76 -13.83
N VAL A 346 12.70 0.39 -13.23
CA VAL A 346 14.03 1.02 -13.32
C VAL A 346 15.12 0.09 -12.79
N LYS A 347 14.87 -0.59 -11.66
CA LYS A 347 15.80 -1.58 -11.10
C LYS A 347 16.07 -2.72 -12.08
N THR A 348 15.04 -3.26 -12.72
CA THR A 348 15.17 -4.31 -13.74
C THR A 348 16.03 -3.86 -14.92
N ASP A 349 15.71 -2.70 -15.51
CA ASP A 349 16.35 -2.23 -16.74
C ASP A 349 17.83 -1.90 -16.49
N PHE A 350 18.15 -1.39 -15.30
CA PHE A 350 19.52 -1.17 -14.85
C PHE A 350 20.36 -2.45 -14.92
N PHE A 351 19.89 -3.57 -14.36
CA PHE A 351 20.65 -4.81 -14.36
C PHE A 351 20.78 -5.45 -15.75
N ALA A 352 19.77 -5.30 -16.61
CA ALA A 352 19.81 -5.81 -17.98
C ALA A 352 20.86 -5.08 -18.83
N ASN A 353 20.94 -3.75 -18.75
CA ASN A 353 21.88 -2.95 -19.54
C ASN A 353 23.33 -3.12 -19.05
N VAL A 354 23.54 -3.13 -17.74
CA VAL A 354 24.86 -3.32 -17.11
C VAL A 354 25.52 -4.65 -17.54
N SER A 355 24.71 -5.69 -17.78
CA SER A 355 25.21 -6.97 -18.30
C SER A 355 25.98 -6.83 -19.61
N HIS A 356 25.41 -6.07 -20.55
CA HIS A 356 25.96 -5.95 -21.89
C HIS A 356 27.22 -5.09 -21.85
N GLU A 357 27.18 -4.01 -21.07
CA GLU A 357 28.31 -3.10 -20.89
C GLU A 357 29.53 -3.73 -20.22
N PHE A 358 29.35 -4.70 -19.31
CA PHE A 358 30.49 -5.43 -18.73
C PHE A 358 31.02 -6.57 -19.60
N ARG A 359 30.15 -7.28 -20.35
CA ARG A 359 30.60 -8.41 -21.19
C ARG A 359 31.50 -7.97 -22.34
N THR A 360 31.15 -6.88 -23.04
CA THR A 360 31.92 -6.42 -24.20
C THR A 360 33.40 -6.13 -23.90
N PRO A 361 33.78 -5.32 -22.90
CA PRO A 361 35.19 -5.07 -22.58
C PRO A 361 35.89 -6.34 -22.08
N LEU A 362 35.20 -7.21 -21.34
CA LEU A 362 35.76 -8.49 -20.89
C LEU A 362 36.10 -9.42 -22.06
N THR A 363 35.21 -9.53 -23.05
CA THR A 363 35.46 -10.32 -24.27
C THR A 363 36.66 -9.77 -25.03
N LEU A 364 36.79 -8.44 -25.12
CA LEU A 364 37.92 -7.77 -25.79
C LEU A 364 39.24 -7.85 -25.01
N ILE A 365 39.21 -8.21 -23.73
CA ILE A 365 40.39 -8.54 -22.93
C ILE A 365 40.73 -10.03 -23.08
N LEU A 366 39.73 -10.91 -22.95
CA LEU A 366 39.93 -12.35 -22.91
C LEU A 366 40.36 -12.95 -24.25
N GLY A 367 39.79 -12.48 -25.37
CA GLY A 367 40.13 -12.98 -26.71
C GLY A 367 41.62 -12.82 -27.03
N PRO A 368 42.16 -11.58 -27.05
CA PRO A 368 43.58 -11.34 -27.32
C PRO A 368 44.52 -12.03 -26.33
N LEU A 369 44.12 -12.16 -25.05
CA LEU A 369 44.91 -12.88 -24.05
C LEU A 369 44.98 -14.38 -24.36
N ALA A 370 43.86 -14.99 -24.74
CA ALA A 370 43.81 -16.41 -25.10
C ALA A 370 44.61 -16.69 -26.38
N ASP A 371 44.46 -15.85 -27.40
CA ASP A 371 45.21 -15.95 -28.67
C ASP A 371 46.72 -15.88 -28.41
N ALA A 372 47.19 -14.91 -27.61
CA ALA A 372 48.61 -14.76 -27.30
C ALA A 372 49.18 -15.93 -26.49
N LEU A 373 48.40 -16.54 -25.59
CA LEU A 373 48.85 -17.68 -24.78
C LEU A 373 48.92 -19.00 -25.56
N THR A 374 48.06 -19.15 -26.57
CA THR A 374 47.95 -20.33 -27.43
C THR A 374 48.74 -20.23 -28.73
N ASP A 375 49.27 -19.06 -29.07
CA ASP A 375 50.10 -18.84 -30.26
C ASP A 375 51.38 -19.69 -30.20
N THR A 376 51.44 -20.66 -31.12
CA THR A 376 52.58 -21.58 -31.28
C THR A 376 53.57 -21.09 -32.34
N THR A 377 53.19 -20.07 -33.13
CA THR A 377 54.01 -19.50 -34.21
C THR A 377 54.93 -18.38 -33.71
N ALA A 378 54.52 -17.62 -32.69
CA ALA A 378 55.32 -16.61 -32.00
C ALA A 378 55.25 -16.80 -30.47
N PRO A 379 55.92 -17.82 -29.91
CA PRO A 379 55.80 -18.14 -28.50
C PRO A 379 56.36 -17.02 -27.62
N LEU A 380 55.59 -16.67 -26.59
CA LEU A 380 55.97 -15.66 -25.60
C LEU A 380 57.17 -16.10 -24.76
N ALA A 381 58.04 -15.15 -24.42
CA ALA A 381 59.06 -15.39 -23.39
C ALA A 381 58.38 -15.79 -22.06
N SER A 382 59.02 -16.67 -21.28
CA SER A 382 58.45 -17.25 -20.04
C SER A 382 57.82 -16.20 -19.10
N VAL A 383 58.52 -15.08 -18.89
CA VAL A 383 58.06 -13.98 -18.03
C VAL A 383 56.83 -13.25 -18.61
N GLN A 384 56.70 -13.16 -19.93
CA GLN A 384 55.52 -12.55 -20.57
C GLN A 384 54.34 -13.52 -20.57
N ARG A 385 54.58 -14.81 -20.79
CA ARG A 385 53.56 -15.85 -20.69
C ARG A 385 52.92 -15.86 -19.30
N GLU A 386 53.72 -15.91 -18.24
CA GLU A 386 53.22 -15.92 -16.85
C GLU A 386 52.39 -14.66 -16.50
N ARG A 387 52.78 -13.49 -17.03
CA ARG A 387 52.02 -12.24 -16.87
C ARG A 387 50.67 -12.31 -17.58
N LEU A 388 50.63 -12.83 -18.80
CA LEU A 388 49.39 -12.95 -19.56
C LEU A 388 48.48 -14.07 -19.01
N GLU A 389 49.04 -15.18 -18.50
CA GLU A 389 48.30 -16.22 -17.77
C GLU A 389 47.62 -15.65 -16.53
N THR A 390 48.32 -14.79 -15.78
CA THR A 390 47.76 -14.11 -14.61
C THR A 390 46.64 -13.13 -15.01
N SER A 391 46.82 -12.34 -16.06
CA SER A 391 45.78 -11.45 -16.58
C SER A 391 44.56 -12.22 -17.08
N TRP A 392 44.78 -13.34 -17.78
CA TRP A 392 43.72 -14.19 -18.30
C TRP A 392 42.92 -14.84 -17.17
N ARG A 393 43.59 -15.43 -16.16
CA ARG A 393 42.92 -15.95 -14.95
C ARG A 393 42.05 -14.89 -14.27
N ASN A 394 42.54 -13.66 -14.12
CA ASN A 394 41.79 -12.57 -13.49
C ASN A 394 40.60 -12.07 -14.34
N ALA A 395 40.77 -11.96 -15.66
CA ALA A 395 39.69 -11.57 -16.57
C ALA A 395 38.58 -12.64 -16.62
N THR A 396 38.96 -13.93 -16.62
CA THR A 396 38.00 -15.05 -16.62
C THR A 396 37.22 -15.08 -15.30
N ARG A 397 37.89 -14.85 -14.17
CA ARG A 397 37.23 -14.71 -12.85
C ARG A 397 36.19 -13.58 -12.84
N LEU A 398 36.53 -12.42 -13.41
CA LEU A 398 35.62 -11.27 -13.47
C LEU A 398 34.40 -11.59 -14.35
N LEU A 399 34.59 -12.27 -15.48
CA LEU A 399 33.50 -12.74 -16.33
C LEU A 399 32.56 -13.70 -15.60
N THR A 400 33.10 -14.67 -14.85
CA THR A 400 32.31 -15.59 -14.03
C THR A 400 31.48 -14.82 -13.00
N LEU A 401 32.07 -13.83 -12.32
CA LEU A 401 31.38 -13.02 -11.30
C LEU A 401 30.23 -12.21 -11.90
N VAL A 402 30.47 -11.55 -13.04
CA VAL A 402 29.44 -10.81 -13.78
C VAL A 402 28.31 -11.75 -14.18
N ASN A 403 28.63 -12.92 -14.76
CA ASN A 403 27.62 -13.89 -15.17
C ASN A 403 26.81 -14.46 -13.98
N SER A 404 27.44 -14.70 -12.83
CA SER A 404 26.75 -15.13 -11.61
C SER A 404 25.79 -14.07 -11.08
N LEU A 405 26.20 -12.79 -11.05
CA LEU A 405 25.35 -11.68 -10.61
C LEU A 405 24.11 -11.54 -11.50
N LEU A 406 24.28 -11.71 -12.81
CA LEU A 406 23.21 -11.60 -13.79
C LEU A 406 22.25 -12.79 -13.75
N THR A 407 22.79 -14.01 -13.63
CA THR A 407 21.98 -15.21 -13.41
C THR A 407 21.09 -15.02 -12.18
N PHE A 408 21.68 -14.51 -11.10
CA PHE A 408 20.97 -14.19 -9.87
C PHE A 408 19.88 -13.12 -10.08
N SER A 409 20.21 -11.99 -10.72
CA SER A 409 19.22 -10.93 -11.00
C SER A 409 18.05 -11.42 -11.86
N SER A 410 18.29 -12.40 -12.73
CA SER A 410 17.26 -12.99 -13.59
C SER A 410 16.34 -13.96 -12.82
N LEU A 411 16.91 -14.69 -11.84
CA LEU A 411 16.18 -15.54 -10.91
C LEU A 411 15.27 -14.73 -9.98
N GLU A 412 15.79 -13.65 -9.37
CA GLU A 412 15.03 -12.77 -8.46
C GLU A 412 13.84 -12.09 -9.15
N ALA A 413 14.01 -11.71 -10.42
CA ALA A 413 12.94 -11.11 -11.21
C ALA A 413 11.93 -12.13 -11.77
N GLY A 414 12.06 -13.42 -11.46
CA GLY A 414 11.18 -14.49 -11.94
C GLY A 414 11.26 -14.72 -13.46
N ARG A 415 12.30 -14.20 -14.14
CA ARG A 415 12.47 -14.30 -15.60
C ARG A 415 13.27 -15.53 -16.03
N ALA A 416 14.00 -16.15 -15.10
CA ALA A 416 14.73 -17.38 -15.35
C ALA A 416 13.77 -18.53 -15.65
N ARG A 417 14.06 -19.29 -16.72
CA ARG A 417 13.32 -20.49 -17.10
C ARG A 417 14.21 -21.71 -16.86
N SER A 418 13.63 -22.78 -16.35
CA SER A 418 14.26 -24.10 -16.26
C SER A 418 13.94 -24.89 -17.53
N ASP A 419 14.95 -25.34 -18.27
CA ASP A 419 14.80 -26.24 -19.42
C ASP A 419 14.77 -27.69 -18.91
N ALA A 420 13.68 -28.05 -18.24
CA ALA A 420 13.57 -29.31 -17.54
C ALA A 420 13.53 -30.51 -18.51
N ARG A 421 14.44 -31.46 -18.30
CA ARG A 421 14.63 -32.66 -19.13
C ARG A 421 14.68 -33.91 -18.26
N VAL A 422 14.26 -35.04 -18.83
CA VAL A 422 14.39 -36.34 -18.16
C VAL A 422 15.88 -36.70 -18.10
N VAL A 423 16.41 -36.85 -16.89
CA VAL A 423 17.81 -37.16 -16.63
C VAL A 423 17.96 -38.38 -15.73
N ASP A 424 19.01 -39.15 -15.97
CA ASP A 424 19.55 -40.07 -14.97
C ASP A 424 20.37 -39.25 -13.96
N LEU A 425 19.69 -38.82 -12.89
CA LEU A 425 20.29 -37.94 -11.90
C LEU A 425 21.44 -38.60 -11.14
N ALA A 426 21.37 -39.92 -10.93
CA ALA A 426 22.41 -40.68 -10.25
C ALA A 426 23.68 -40.72 -11.10
N ALA A 427 23.54 -41.04 -12.40
CA ALA A 427 24.66 -41.03 -13.33
C ALA A 427 25.27 -39.64 -13.50
N LEU A 428 24.44 -38.60 -13.72
CA LEU A 428 24.90 -37.22 -13.88
C LEU A 428 25.67 -36.72 -12.64
N THR A 429 25.13 -36.96 -11.44
CA THR A 429 25.77 -36.54 -10.18
C THR A 429 27.10 -37.28 -9.97
N ALA A 430 27.15 -38.58 -10.27
CA ALA A 430 28.37 -39.37 -10.15
C ALA A 430 29.45 -38.91 -11.15
N GLU A 431 29.07 -38.57 -12.38
CA GLU A 431 29.97 -38.02 -13.40
C GLU A 431 30.57 -36.70 -12.93
N LEU A 432 29.74 -35.75 -12.49
CA LEU A 432 30.16 -34.43 -12.01
C LEU A 432 31.10 -34.54 -10.79
N ALA A 433 30.77 -35.40 -9.83
CA ALA A 433 31.65 -35.66 -8.68
C ALA A 433 32.96 -36.32 -9.12
N GLY A 434 32.92 -37.19 -10.13
CA GLY A 434 34.09 -37.85 -10.72
C GLY A 434 35.13 -36.85 -11.26
N VAL A 435 34.68 -35.75 -11.87
CA VAL A 435 35.58 -34.69 -12.40
C VAL A 435 36.46 -34.10 -11.27
N PHE A 436 35.94 -34.00 -10.04
CA PHE A 436 36.66 -33.45 -8.89
C PHE A 436 37.66 -34.43 -8.25
N ARG A 437 37.66 -35.72 -8.62
CA ARG A 437 38.49 -36.76 -7.96
C ARG A 437 39.97 -36.40 -7.94
N ALA A 438 40.52 -36.00 -9.09
CA ALA A 438 41.93 -35.64 -9.19
C ALA A 438 42.29 -34.40 -8.36
N ALA A 439 41.39 -33.43 -8.23
CA ALA A 439 41.62 -32.24 -7.41
C ALA A 439 41.56 -32.57 -5.91
N VAL A 440 40.58 -33.39 -5.49
CA VAL A 440 40.41 -33.82 -4.09
C VAL A 440 41.58 -34.70 -3.63
N GLU A 441 42.03 -35.64 -4.46
CA GLU A 441 43.17 -36.52 -4.14
C GLU A 441 44.49 -35.74 -4.07
N ARG A 442 44.72 -34.80 -4.99
CA ARG A 442 45.88 -33.91 -4.96
C ARG A 442 45.88 -33.00 -3.73
N ALA A 443 44.70 -32.66 -3.21
CA ALA A 443 44.54 -31.94 -1.95
C ALA A 443 44.80 -32.79 -0.69
N GLY A 444 45.08 -34.08 -0.84
CA GLY A 444 45.31 -35.04 0.25
C GLY A 444 44.03 -35.53 0.92
N LEU A 445 42.88 -35.44 0.25
CA LEU A 445 41.56 -35.82 0.77
C LEU A 445 41.03 -37.07 0.07
N ALA A 446 40.16 -37.83 0.73
CA ALA A 446 39.42 -38.93 0.09
C ALA A 446 38.08 -38.44 -0.48
N LEU A 447 37.74 -38.85 -1.71
CA LEU A 447 36.44 -38.61 -2.33
C LEU A 447 35.59 -39.89 -2.37
N GLU A 448 34.53 -39.93 -1.55
CA GLU A 448 33.53 -40.99 -1.54
C GLU A 448 32.29 -40.57 -2.35
N VAL A 449 31.92 -41.35 -3.37
CA VAL A 449 30.72 -41.09 -4.19
C VAL A 449 29.77 -42.27 -4.07
N SER A 450 28.54 -42.01 -3.62
CA SER A 450 27.48 -43.00 -3.43
C SER A 450 26.19 -42.52 -4.08
N CYS A 451 26.02 -42.83 -5.35
CA CYS A 451 24.85 -42.46 -6.15
C CYS A 451 24.21 -43.74 -6.72
N PRO A 452 23.51 -44.54 -5.91
CA PRO A 452 22.75 -45.68 -6.41
C PRO A 452 21.66 -45.22 -7.41
N PRO A 453 21.26 -46.08 -8.37
CA PRO A 453 20.16 -45.79 -9.27
C PRO A 453 18.89 -45.41 -8.49
N LEU A 454 18.23 -44.33 -8.93
CA LEU A 454 16.99 -43.86 -8.33
C LEU A 454 15.80 -44.74 -8.78
N PRO A 455 14.74 -44.85 -7.96
CA PRO A 455 13.59 -45.70 -8.28
C PRO A 455 12.78 -45.21 -9.49
N ARG A 456 12.94 -43.94 -9.88
CA ARG A 456 12.22 -43.30 -11.00
C ARG A 456 13.12 -42.26 -11.67
N PRO A 457 12.96 -42.00 -12.98
CA PRO A 457 13.66 -40.92 -13.67
C PRO A 457 13.21 -39.55 -13.15
N VAL A 458 14.12 -38.57 -13.20
CA VAL A 458 13.93 -37.22 -12.65
C VAL A 458 13.86 -36.22 -13.81
N THR A 459 12.88 -35.33 -13.80
CA THR A 459 12.80 -34.22 -14.77
C THR A 459 13.31 -32.92 -14.13
N LEU A 460 14.46 -32.43 -14.56
CA LEU A 460 15.05 -31.15 -14.13
C LEU A 460 15.98 -30.57 -15.18
N ASP A 461 16.41 -29.32 -15.01
CA ASP A 461 17.40 -28.70 -15.91
C ASP A 461 18.82 -29.22 -15.57
N PRO A 462 19.48 -29.95 -16.50
CA PRO A 462 20.80 -30.52 -16.25
C PRO A 462 21.87 -29.46 -15.95
N VAL A 463 21.74 -28.25 -16.52
CA VAL A 463 22.71 -27.16 -16.34
C VAL A 463 22.57 -26.54 -14.95
N ASN A 464 21.34 -26.38 -14.46
CA ASN A 464 21.10 -25.92 -13.10
C ASN A 464 21.63 -26.95 -12.08
N TRP A 465 21.40 -28.24 -12.34
CA TRP A 465 21.93 -29.31 -11.49
C TRP A 465 23.46 -29.37 -11.47
N GLU A 466 24.11 -29.23 -12.64
CA GLU A 466 25.56 -29.13 -12.75
C GLU A 466 26.11 -28.00 -11.88
N ARG A 467 25.50 -26.80 -11.95
CA ARG A 467 25.89 -25.65 -11.12
C ARG A 467 25.69 -25.89 -9.63
N ILE A 468 24.62 -26.58 -9.22
CA ILE A 468 24.38 -26.92 -7.82
C ILE A 468 25.49 -27.84 -7.30
N VAL A 469 25.75 -28.94 -7.99
CA VAL A 469 26.74 -29.96 -7.57
C VAL A 469 28.15 -29.37 -7.54
N THR A 470 28.54 -28.63 -8.58
CA THR A 470 29.89 -28.05 -8.69
C THR A 470 30.17 -26.98 -7.65
N ASN A 471 29.18 -26.12 -7.32
CA ASN A 471 29.35 -25.12 -6.25
C ASN A 471 29.50 -25.77 -4.86
N LEU A 472 28.71 -26.81 -4.57
CA LEU A 472 28.80 -27.52 -3.29
C LEU A 472 30.13 -28.27 -3.15
N LEU A 473 30.59 -28.94 -4.21
CA LEU A 473 31.88 -29.65 -4.22
C LEU A 473 33.08 -28.70 -4.12
N SER A 474 33.04 -27.58 -4.83
CA SER A 474 34.10 -26.56 -4.76
C SER A 474 34.20 -25.98 -3.35
N ASN A 475 33.06 -25.73 -2.68
CA ASN A 475 33.04 -25.32 -1.27
C ASN A 475 33.59 -26.41 -0.35
N ALA A 476 33.17 -27.67 -0.51
CA ALA A 476 33.67 -28.78 0.31
C ALA A 476 35.19 -28.94 0.20
N LEU A 477 35.75 -28.85 -1.02
CA LEU A 477 37.19 -28.92 -1.26
C LEU A 477 37.93 -27.72 -0.67
N LYS A 478 37.35 -26.52 -0.79
CA LYS A 478 37.93 -25.27 -0.29
C LYS A 478 38.07 -25.22 1.23
N TYR A 479 37.13 -25.79 1.97
CA TYR A 479 37.07 -25.70 3.44
C TYR A 479 37.49 -26.99 4.18
N THR A 480 37.92 -28.02 3.44
CA THR A 480 38.41 -29.28 4.00
C THR A 480 39.91 -29.42 3.80
N PHE A 481 40.64 -29.64 4.90
CA PHE A 481 42.11 -29.74 4.89
C PHE A 481 42.60 -31.17 5.08
N ILE A 482 41.91 -31.93 5.93
CA ILE A 482 42.27 -33.31 6.28
C ILE A 482 40.97 -34.10 6.35
N GLY A 483 40.97 -35.32 5.83
CA GLY A 483 39.82 -36.22 5.90
C GLY A 483 39.22 -36.52 4.53
N ARG A 484 37.90 -36.40 4.43
CA ARG A 484 37.14 -36.84 3.25
C ARG A 484 35.99 -35.89 2.89
N ILE A 485 35.59 -35.97 1.63
CA ILE A 485 34.37 -35.38 1.08
C ILE A 485 33.51 -36.54 0.59
N ARG A 486 32.25 -36.58 1.00
CA ARG A 486 31.27 -37.59 0.62
C ARG A 486 30.14 -36.94 -0.17
N VAL A 487 29.92 -37.43 -1.38
CA VAL A 487 28.74 -37.10 -2.20
C VAL A 487 27.81 -38.30 -2.19
N ALA A 488 26.59 -38.11 -1.71
CA ALA A 488 25.57 -39.15 -1.69
C ALA A 488 24.29 -38.65 -2.38
N LEU A 489 23.71 -39.47 -3.24
CA LEU A 489 22.38 -39.26 -3.77
C LEU A 489 21.48 -40.38 -3.24
N ALA A 490 20.40 -40.03 -2.56
CA ALA A 490 19.44 -40.99 -2.05
C ALA A 490 18.02 -40.49 -2.36
N ALA A 491 17.06 -41.40 -2.36
CA ALA A 491 15.65 -41.04 -2.40
C ALA A 491 14.87 -41.91 -1.42
N ASP A 492 13.81 -41.36 -0.87
CA ASP A 492 12.75 -42.08 -0.17
C ASP A 492 11.42 -41.87 -0.88
N ASP A 493 10.31 -42.14 -0.21
CA ASP A 493 8.96 -41.99 -0.79
C ASP A 493 8.55 -40.52 -0.96
N GLU A 494 9.23 -39.57 -0.33
CA GLU A 494 8.86 -38.15 -0.32
C GLU A 494 9.75 -37.30 -1.25
N GLU A 495 11.06 -37.49 -1.21
CA GLU A 495 12.02 -36.63 -1.90
C GLU A 495 13.29 -37.35 -2.37
N VAL A 496 13.94 -36.74 -3.37
CA VAL A 496 15.29 -37.05 -3.80
C VAL A 496 16.25 -36.08 -3.11
N ARG A 497 17.27 -36.61 -2.42
CA ARG A 497 18.26 -35.83 -1.67
C ARG A 497 19.66 -36.01 -2.22
N LEU A 498 20.27 -34.91 -2.65
CA LEU A 498 21.72 -34.79 -2.81
C LEU A 498 22.32 -34.32 -1.49
N THR A 499 23.24 -35.10 -0.93
CA THR A 499 23.98 -34.77 0.29
C THR A 499 25.46 -34.64 -0.02
N VAL A 500 26.04 -33.47 0.25
CA VAL A 500 27.49 -33.23 0.19
C VAL A 500 27.99 -33.00 1.62
N THR A 501 28.72 -33.97 2.15
CA THR A 501 29.29 -33.94 3.50
C THR A 501 30.80 -33.80 3.43
N ASP A 502 31.33 -32.82 4.15
CA ASP A 502 32.76 -32.63 4.31
C ASP A 502 33.18 -32.76 5.78
N THR A 503 34.47 -33.00 5.99
CA THR A 503 35.09 -33.11 7.33
C THR A 503 35.94 -31.87 7.65
N GLY A 504 35.58 -30.75 7.04
CA GLY A 504 36.30 -29.49 7.11
C GLY A 504 36.08 -28.75 8.42
N ILE A 505 36.35 -27.45 8.38
CA ILE A 505 36.33 -26.57 9.57
C ILE A 505 34.95 -26.46 10.24
N GLY A 506 33.88 -26.79 9.53
CA GLY A 506 32.50 -26.54 9.96
C GLY A 506 32.16 -25.05 10.04
N ILE A 507 30.88 -24.76 10.26
CA ILE A 507 30.29 -23.42 10.28
C ILE A 507 29.69 -23.18 11.67
N ALA A 508 29.87 -21.97 12.22
CA ALA A 508 29.30 -21.59 13.50
C ALA A 508 27.77 -21.41 13.41
N GLU A 509 27.06 -21.78 14.47
CA GLU A 509 25.59 -21.70 14.52
C GLU A 509 25.07 -20.29 14.26
N THR A 510 25.81 -19.27 14.69
CA THR A 510 25.50 -17.84 14.47
C THR A 510 25.54 -17.43 13.00
N ASP A 511 26.27 -18.15 12.16
CA ASP A 511 26.44 -17.83 10.74
C ASP A 511 25.51 -18.64 9.83
N LEU A 512 24.87 -19.71 10.33
CA LEU A 512 23.97 -20.56 9.55
C LEU A 512 22.76 -19.80 8.96
N PRO A 513 22.08 -18.89 9.68
CA PRO A 513 20.93 -18.17 9.11
C PRO A 513 21.29 -17.28 7.92
N LYS A 514 22.53 -16.79 7.88
CA LYS A 514 23.01 -15.81 6.88
C LYS A 514 23.78 -16.48 5.73
N LEU A 515 23.92 -17.80 5.76
CA LEU A 515 24.77 -18.53 4.83
C LEU A 515 24.32 -18.41 3.36
N PHE A 516 23.02 -18.24 3.14
CA PHE A 516 22.43 -18.05 1.81
C PHE A 516 22.25 -16.56 1.44
N GLU A 517 22.67 -15.63 2.29
CA GLU A 517 22.65 -14.20 1.97
C GLU A 517 23.75 -13.83 0.95
N ARG A 518 23.48 -12.81 0.14
CA ARG A 518 24.37 -12.36 -0.94
C ARG A 518 25.64 -11.74 -0.36
N PHE A 519 26.79 -12.06 -0.95
CA PHE A 519 28.10 -11.53 -0.55
C PHE A 519 28.48 -11.83 0.91
N HIS A 520 27.70 -12.67 1.59
CA HIS A 520 27.94 -13.04 2.96
C HIS A 520 29.06 -14.08 3.04
N ARG A 521 30.03 -13.85 3.93
CA ARG A 521 31.17 -14.74 4.16
C ARG A 521 31.42 -14.87 5.66
N VAL A 522 31.67 -16.09 6.11
CA VAL A 522 32.05 -16.38 7.51
C VAL A 522 33.44 -15.78 7.78
N ARG A 523 33.52 -14.79 8.69
CA ARG A 523 34.76 -14.09 9.03
C ARG A 523 35.64 -14.97 9.92
N GLY A 524 36.95 -15.06 9.61
CA GLY A 524 37.93 -15.80 10.43
C GLY A 524 37.98 -17.32 10.20
N ALA A 525 37.21 -17.85 9.24
CA ALA A 525 37.24 -19.26 8.85
C ALA A 525 38.53 -19.62 8.09
N ARG A 526 39.26 -20.65 8.54
CA ARG A 526 40.45 -21.18 7.85
C ARG A 526 40.03 -21.78 6.50
N SER A 527 40.60 -21.33 5.39
CA SER A 527 40.24 -21.76 4.03
C SER A 527 41.50 -21.98 3.16
N ARG A 528 41.43 -22.87 2.16
CA ARG A 528 42.53 -23.07 1.20
C ARG A 528 42.77 -21.85 0.29
N SER A 529 41.77 -20.97 0.16
CA SER A 529 41.89 -19.68 -0.52
C SER A 529 40.99 -18.62 0.12
N HIS A 530 41.49 -17.38 0.26
CA HIS A 530 40.67 -16.23 0.68
C HIS A 530 39.77 -15.69 -0.43
N GLU A 531 39.84 -16.27 -1.65
CA GLU A 531 39.10 -15.83 -2.84
C GLU A 531 37.71 -16.49 -2.91
N GLY A 532 36.64 -15.75 -2.68
CA GLY A 532 35.27 -16.22 -2.84
C GLY A 532 34.27 -15.06 -2.82
N THR A 533 33.34 -15.04 -3.77
CA THR A 533 32.42 -13.92 -4.00
C THR A 533 31.25 -13.86 -3.02
N GLY A 534 31.00 -14.94 -2.26
CA GLY A 534 29.82 -15.07 -1.40
C GLY A 534 28.51 -15.23 -2.20
N ILE A 535 28.58 -15.53 -3.51
CA ILE A 535 27.41 -15.71 -4.37
C ILE A 535 27.04 -17.19 -4.55
N GLY A 536 28.01 -18.10 -4.45
CA GLY A 536 27.81 -19.53 -4.82
C GLY A 536 26.69 -20.23 -4.04
N LEU A 537 26.62 -20.09 -2.72
CA LEU A 537 25.58 -20.74 -1.91
C LEU A 537 24.20 -20.07 -2.08
N ALA A 538 24.16 -18.75 -2.27
CA ALA A 538 22.93 -18.04 -2.61
C ALA A 538 22.38 -18.49 -3.97
N LEU A 539 23.26 -18.72 -4.96
CA LEU A 539 22.90 -19.28 -6.26
C LEU A 539 22.38 -20.71 -6.15
N VAL A 540 23.01 -21.57 -5.33
CA VAL A 540 22.53 -22.93 -5.06
C VAL A 540 21.12 -22.90 -4.46
N HIS A 541 20.84 -21.99 -3.54
CA HIS A 541 19.52 -21.83 -2.92
C HIS A 541 18.44 -21.44 -3.96
N GLU A 542 18.71 -20.45 -4.80
CA GLU A 542 17.76 -19.98 -5.82
C GLU A 542 17.56 -21.01 -6.95
N LEU A 543 18.63 -21.69 -7.40
CA LEU A 543 18.53 -22.75 -8.41
C LEU A 543 17.73 -23.95 -7.89
N ALA A 544 17.95 -24.38 -6.63
CA ALA A 544 17.15 -25.44 -6.03
C ALA A 544 15.67 -25.07 -5.97
N ARG A 545 15.35 -23.82 -5.62
CA ARG A 545 13.97 -23.30 -5.66
C ARG A 545 13.37 -23.28 -7.06
N LEU A 546 14.13 -22.87 -8.07
CA LEU A 546 13.69 -22.90 -9.47
C LEU A 546 13.36 -24.34 -9.92
N GLU A 547 14.13 -25.32 -9.45
CA GLU A 547 13.85 -26.74 -9.65
C GLU A 547 12.74 -27.29 -8.73
N GLY A 548 12.13 -26.45 -7.89
CA GLY A 548 11.01 -26.80 -7.01
C GLY A 548 11.41 -27.51 -5.71
N GLY A 549 12.69 -27.44 -5.33
CA GLY A 549 13.20 -28.00 -4.08
C GLY A 549 13.74 -26.96 -3.11
N GLU A 550 14.46 -27.44 -2.10
CA GLU A 550 15.07 -26.62 -1.05
C GLU A 550 16.48 -27.07 -0.68
N VAL A 551 17.21 -26.21 0.03
CA VAL A 551 18.57 -26.47 0.50
C VAL A 551 18.60 -26.38 2.02
N ARG A 552 19.06 -27.45 2.67
CA ARG A 552 19.24 -27.57 4.11
C ARG A 552 20.73 -27.67 4.42
N VAL A 553 21.14 -27.16 5.58
CA VAL A 553 22.54 -27.24 6.04
C VAL A 553 22.59 -27.68 7.50
N ALA A 554 23.45 -28.64 7.79
CA ALA A 554 23.81 -29.04 9.15
C ALA A 554 25.32 -28.97 9.29
N SER A 555 25.83 -28.20 10.25
CA SER A 555 27.26 -28.05 10.43
C SER A 555 27.64 -27.85 11.89
N ARG A 556 28.83 -28.32 12.26
CA ARG A 556 29.43 -28.12 13.57
C ARG A 556 30.90 -27.80 13.42
N VAL A 557 31.34 -26.73 14.08
CA VAL A 557 32.73 -26.27 14.07
C VAL A 557 33.66 -27.41 14.51
N GLY A 558 34.71 -27.65 13.72
CA GLY A 558 35.72 -28.69 13.94
C GLY A 558 35.30 -30.11 13.56
N VAL A 559 34.05 -30.32 13.11
CA VAL A 559 33.53 -31.63 12.68
C VAL A 559 33.28 -31.67 11.17
N GLY A 560 32.77 -30.57 10.60
CA GLY A 560 32.50 -30.44 9.17
C GLY A 560 31.11 -29.90 8.86
N SER A 561 30.75 -29.88 7.58
CA SER A 561 29.46 -29.41 7.09
C SER A 561 28.76 -30.46 6.24
N THR A 562 27.44 -30.50 6.30
CA THR A 562 26.58 -31.30 5.43
C THR A 562 25.56 -30.39 4.78
N PHE A 563 25.63 -30.29 3.46
CA PHE A 563 24.65 -29.60 2.63
C PHE A 563 23.73 -30.62 1.98
N THR A 564 22.42 -30.41 2.12
CA THR A 564 21.39 -31.29 1.57
C THR A 564 20.51 -30.49 0.61
N VAL A 565 20.52 -30.86 -0.67
CA VAL A 565 19.55 -30.34 -1.65
C VAL A 565 18.44 -31.37 -1.78
N ALA A 566 17.23 -30.97 -1.41
CA ALA A 566 16.05 -31.81 -1.33
C ALA A 566 15.06 -31.42 -2.43
N LEU A 567 14.75 -32.37 -3.32
CA LEU A 567 13.79 -32.22 -4.40
C LEU A 567 12.58 -33.13 -4.15
N PRO A 568 11.39 -32.60 -3.85
CA PRO A 568 10.20 -33.43 -3.66
C PRO A 568 9.81 -34.11 -4.97
N TRP A 569 9.28 -35.34 -4.91
CA TRP A 569 8.89 -36.08 -6.13
C TRP A 569 7.91 -35.32 -7.03
N SER A 570 7.08 -34.44 -6.45
CA SER A 570 6.16 -33.56 -7.15
C SER A 570 6.85 -32.51 -8.04
N ALA A 571 8.03 -32.02 -7.63
CA ALA A 571 8.80 -31.03 -8.38
C ALA A 571 9.56 -31.64 -9.56
N VAL A 572 9.99 -32.90 -9.42
CA VAL A 572 10.76 -33.63 -10.44
C VAL A 572 9.91 -34.40 -11.44
N HIS A 573 8.57 -34.31 -11.35
CA HIS A 573 7.58 -34.84 -12.29
C HIS A 573 6.91 -33.74 -13.14
N ARG A 574 7.70 -32.77 -13.63
CA ARG A 574 7.20 -31.72 -14.55
C ARG A 574 7.24 -32.20 -16.02
N THR A 575 6.44 -31.59 -16.88
CA THR A 575 6.44 -31.84 -18.33
C THR A 575 7.79 -31.45 -18.93
N ALA A 576 8.49 -32.42 -19.53
CA ALA A 576 9.78 -32.20 -20.17
C ALA A 576 9.63 -31.45 -21.51
N VAL A 577 10.63 -30.63 -21.85
CA VAL A 577 10.69 -29.94 -23.15
C VAL A 577 11.17 -30.92 -24.24
N SER A 578 10.49 -30.94 -25.40
CA SER A 578 10.86 -31.76 -26.55
C SER A 578 11.78 -30.98 -27.51
N GLY A 579 13.06 -31.37 -27.63
CA GLY A 579 14.02 -30.77 -28.57
C GLY A 579 15.49 -31.17 -28.31
N PRO A 580 16.42 -30.91 -29.25
CA PRO A 580 17.85 -31.21 -29.06
C PRO A 580 18.44 -30.49 -27.84
N ALA A 581 19.47 -31.08 -27.23
CA ALA A 581 20.19 -30.46 -26.10
C ALA A 581 20.95 -29.22 -26.57
N ALA A 582 20.91 -28.14 -25.78
CA ALA A 582 21.84 -27.04 -25.98
C ALA A 582 23.26 -27.52 -25.64
N ASP A 583 24.22 -27.23 -26.52
CA ASP A 583 25.64 -27.50 -26.30
C ASP A 583 26.16 -26.64 -25.14
N GLY A 584 26.80 -27.27 -24.15
CA GLY A 584 27.32 -26.62 -22.93
C GLY A 584 27.41 -27.51 -21.67
N ARG A 585 27.22 -28.83 -21.79
CA ARG A 585 27.36 -29.78 -20.67
C ARG A 585 28.83 -29.97 -20.29
N GLY A 586 29.15 -29.89 -18.99
CA GLY A 586 30.46 -30.22 -18.44
C GLY A 586 31.48 -29.08 -18.41
N ASP A 587 31.18 -27.93 -19.01
CA ASP A 587 32.07 -26.76 -19.02
C ASP A 587 32.17 -26.11 -17.62
N ALA A 588 31.07 -26.09 -16.85
CA ALA A 588 31.10 -25.55 -15.49
C ALA A 588 31.85 -26.48 -14.53
N ALA A 589 31.72 -27.80 -14.69
CA ALA A 589 32.50 -28.77 -13.93
C ALA A 589 34.01 -28.66 -14.21
N ARG A 590 34.41 -28.50 -15.48
CA ARG A 590 35.82 -28.31 -15.86
C ARG A 590 36.40 -27.00 -15.33
N ALA A 591 35.67 -25.89 -15.48
CA ALA A 591 36.10 -24.59 -14.97
C ALA A 591 36.24 -24.58 -13.44
N ALA A 592 35.29 -25.20 -12.72
CA ALA A 592 35.34 -25.30 -11.27
C ALA A 592 36.52 -26.17 -10.78
N VAL A 593 36.88 -27.22 -11.53
CA VAL A 593 38.07 -28.03 -11.23
C VAL A 593 39.36 -27.28 -11.53
N GLU A 594 39.44 -26.55 -12.65
CA GLU A 594 40.60 -25.72 -12.97
C GLU A 594 40.82 -24.61 -11.92
N GLU A 595 39.74 -23.99 -11.44
CA GLU A 595 39.78 -23.04 -10.32
C GLU A 595 40.28 -23.71 -9.03
N ALA A 596 39.72 -24.87 -8.68
CA ALA A 596 40.12 -25.63 -7.50
C ALA A 596 41.59 -26.10 -7.56
N MET A 597 42.07 -26.41 -8.75
CA MET A 597 43.46 -26.77 -9.03
C MET A 597 44.41 -25.59 -8.86
N GLY A 598 43.96 -24.38 -9.22
CA GLY A 598 44.68 -23.14 -8.94
C GLY A 598 44.92 -22.90 -7.43
N TRP A 599 44.05 -23.39 -6.55
CA TRP A 599 44.24 -23.29 -5.09
C TRP A 599 45.28 -24.27 -4.53
N LEU A 600 45.61 -25.34 -5.26
CA LEU A 600 46.49 -26.42 -4.80
C LEU A 600 47.94 -26.26 -5.25
N THR A 601 48.22 -25.27 -6.10
CA THR A 601 49.57 -25.03 -6.61
C THR A 601 50.26 -24.00 -5.71
N GLU A 602 51.17 -24.45 -4.84
CA GLU A 602 52.12 -23.53 -4.20
C GLU A 602 53.20 -23.14 -5.24
N PRO A 603 53.64 -21.86 -5.28
CA PRO A 603 54.81 -21.50 -6.07
C PRO A 603 56.01 -22.23 -5.47
N ASP A 604 56.51 -23.22 -6.21
CA ASP A 604 57.66 -24.03 -5.85
C ASP A 604 58.86 -23.14 -5.49
N GLY A 605 59.36 -23.30 -4.27
CA GLY A 605 60.40 -22.49 -3.65
C GLY A 605 61.81 -22.75 -4.20
N SER A 606 61.97 -23.03 -5.49
CA SER A 606 63.28 -23.16 -6.13
C SER A 606 63.34 -22.43 -7.47
N LEU A 607 63.77 -21.17 -7.42
CA LEU A 607 64.28 -20.47 -8.59
C LEU A 607 65.77 -20.18 -8.38
N THR A 608 66.57 -21.02 -9.00
CA THR A 608 67.96 -20.77 -9.38
C THR A 608 68.06 -19.39 -10.04
N GLU A 609 68.99 -18.56 -9.57
CA GLU A 609 69.33 -17.28 -10.22
C GLU A 609 69.79 -17.51 -11.67
N PRO A 610 69.33 -16.67 -12.62
CA PRO A 610 70.32 -16.05 -13.50
C PRO A 610 70.01 -14.59 -13.88
N GLY A 611 71.09 -13.79 -13.93
CA GLY A 611 71.24 -12.71 -14.91
C GLY A 611 70.98 -11.28 -14.42
N ARG A 612 71.93 -10.71 -13.68
CA ARG A 612 72.09 -9.25 -13.56
C ARG A 612 72.22 -8.61 -14.95
N ALA A 613 71.29 -7.72 -15.29
CA ALA A 613 71.49 -6.70 -16.32
C ALA A 613 71.44 -5.32 -15.66
N SER A 614 72.49 -4.53 -15.90
CA SER A 614 72.88 -3.33 -15.18
C SER A 614 72.31 -2.03 -15.79
N GLY A 615 71.92 -1.10 -14.92
CA GLY A 615 72.11 0.36 -15.10
C GLY A 615 70.84 1.23 -14.98
N PRO A 616 70.94 2.52 -14.57
CA PRO A 616 71.92 3.18 -13.69
C PRO A 616 71.26 3.91 -12.47
N ALA A 617 72.12 4.46 -11.62
CA ALA A 617 71.88 5.15 -10.32
C ALA A 617 71.75 4.20 -9.10
N MET A 618 72.82 4.13 -8.31
CA MET A 618 72.78 3.63 -6.93
C MET A 618 71.73 4.43 -6.15
N ASP A 619 70.56 3.82 -5.92
CA ASP A 619 69.54 4.33 -5.00
C ASP A 619 70.10 4.15 -3.58
N GLU A 620 70.21 5.22 -2.79
CA GLU A 620 70.61 5.19 -1.35
C GLU A 620 69.73 4.26 -0.49
N LEU A 621 68.63 3.78 -1.07
CA LEU A 621 67.63 2.89 -0.47
C LEU A 621 67.83 1.41 -0.86
N ALA A 622 68.88 1.07 -1.63
CA ALA A 622 69.19 -0.31 -1.99
C ALA A 622 69.35 -1.18 -0.74
N GLY A 623 68.60 -2.29 -0.67
CA GLY A 623 68.60 -3.20 0.47
C GLY A 623 67.64 -2.85 1.61
N ALA A 624 66.81 -1.80 1.50
CA ALA A 624 65.73 -1.53 2.46
C ALA A 624 64.80 -2.75 2.61
N ARG A 625 64.37 -3.03 3.84
CA ARG A 625 63.50 -4.16 4.19
C ARG A 625 62.04 -3.73 4.16
N ILE A 626 61.25 -4.34 3.30
CA ILE A 626 59.81 -4.07 3.18
C ILE A 626 59.04 -5.32 3.60
N LEU A 627 58.15 -5.16 4.57
CA LEU A 627 57.18 -6.18 4.96
C LEU A 627 55.88 -5.95 4.19
N VAL A 628 55.42 -6.95 3.43
CA VAL A 628 54.16 -6.91 2.67
C VAL A 628 53.14 -7.82 3.33
N ALA A 629 52.02 -7.26 3.78
CA ALA A 629 50.87 -7.99 4.31
C ALA A 629 49.69 -7.82 3.34
N ASP A 630 49.28 -8.90 2.68
CA ASP A 630 48.12 -8.92 1.79
C ASP A 630 47.58 -10.36 1.76
N ASP A 631 46.27 -10.58 1.82
CA ASP A 631 45.69 -11.93 1.88
C ASP A 631 45.60 -12.59 0.49
N ASN A 632 45.71 -11.80 -0.59
CA ASN A 632 45.70 -12.28 -1.97
C ASN A 632 47.08 -12.75 -2.45
N THR A 633 47.17 -14.02 -2.87
CA THR A 633 48.43 -14.65 -3.30
C THR A 633 49.01 -14.01 -4.57
N ASP A 634 48.19 -13.70 -5.57
CA ASP A 634 48.65 -13.07 -6.82
C ASP A 634 49.16 -11.65 -6.53
N MET A 635 48.49 -10.89 -5.65
CA MET A 635 48.93 -9.56 -5.23
C MET A 635 50.24 -9.62 -4.45
N ARG A 636 50.39 -10.56 -3.50
CA ARG A 636 51.66 -10.77 -2.78
C ARG A 636 52.80 -11.13 -3.74
N ALA A 637 52.57 -12.03 -4.70
CA ALA A 637 53.57 -12.43 -5.68
C ALA A 637 53.96 -11.24 -6.59
N TYR A 638 52.96 -10.48 -7.05
CA TYR A 638 53.16 -9.28 -7.85
C TYR A 638 53.97 -8.21 -7.11
N LEU A 639 53.57 -7.86 -5.89
CA LEU A 639 54.25 -6.88 -5.03
C LEU A 639 55.67 -7.34 -4.69
N SER A 640 55.86 -8.60 -4.32
CA SER A 640 57.18 -9.16 -3.99
C SER A 640 58.13 -9.05 -5.18
N ARG A 641 57.69 -9.42 -6.38
CA ARG A 641 58.49 -9.29 -7.60
C ARG A 641 58.77 -7.83 -7.97
N LEU A 642 57.75 -6.98 -7.89
CA LEU A 642 57.88 -5.55 -8.22
C LEU A 642 58.91 -4.85 -7.33
N LEU A 643 58.81 -5.07 -6.02
CA LEU A 643 59.66 -4.43 -5.00
C LEU A 643 61.06 -5.03 -4.97
N THR A 644 61.21 -6.36 -5.12
CA THR A 644 62.52 -7.01 -5.24
C THR A 644 63.25 -6.55 -6.50
N GLY A 645 62.52 -6.31 -7.60
CA GLY A 645 63.06 -5.74 -8.83
C GLY A 645 63.63 -4.32 -8.68
N GLN A 646 63.29 -3.60 -7.60
CA GLN A 646 63.91 -2.30 -7.25
C GLN A 646 65.14 -2.45 -6.35
N GLY A 647 65.53 -3.67 -5.98
CA GLY A 647 66.67 -3.95 -5.09
C GLY A 647 66.33 -3.90 -3.59
N TRP A 648 65.05 -3.96 -3.23
CA TRP A 648 64.60 -4.04 -1.84
C TRP A 648 64.48 -5.49 -1.35
N ARG A 649 64.68 -5.72 -0.06
CA ARG A 649 64.47 -7.04 0.57
C ARG A 649 63.01 -7.14 1.00
N VAL A 650 62.25 -8.04 0.37
CA VAL A 650 60.82 -8.16 0.62
C VAL A 650 60.53 -9.41 1.42
N ARG A 651 59.74 -9.27 2.49
CA ARG A 651 59.13 -10.39 3.20
C ARG A 651 57.62 -10.28 3.08
N ALA A 652 56.96 -11.33 2.61
CA ALA A 652 55.51 -11.34 2.41
C ALA A 652 54.83 -12.24 3.46
N VAL A 653 53.74 -11.75 4.03
CA VAL A 653 52.91 -12.44 5.03
C VAL A 653 51.43 -12.35 4.63
N THR A 654 50.58 -13.25 5.15
CA THR A 654 49.20 -13.40 4.69
C THR A 654 48.16 -12.60 5.48
N ASP A 655 48.53 -12.09 6.65
CA ASP A 655 47.62 -11.38 7.54
C ASP A 655 48.36 -10.39 8.47
N GLY A 656 47.61 -9.51 9.14
CA GLY A 656 48.19 -8.51 10.02
C GLY A 656 48.81 -9.08 11.30
N GLN A 657 48.38 -10.25 11.79
CA GLN A 657 48.95 -10.84 13.01
C GLN A 657 50.34 -11.39 12.73
N GLN A 658 50.54 -12.08 11.60
CA GLN A 658 51.85 -12.48 11.12
C GLN A 658 52.75 -11.28 10.84
N ALA A 659 52.19 -10.18 10.32
CA ALA A 659 52.93 -8.94 10.14
C ALA A 659 53.45 -8.40 11.48
N LEU A 660 52.60 -8.35 12.51
CA LEU A 660 52.98 -7.90 13.84
C LEU A 660 54.05 -8.80 14.48
N ASP A 661 53.90 -10.12 14.35
CA ASP A 661 54.88 -11.08 14.84
C ASP A 661 56.22 -10.95 14.13
N GLU A 662 56.21 -10.60 12.84
CA GLU A 662 57.41 -10.40 12.06
C GLU A 662 58.12 -9.08 12.39
N VAL A 663 57.37 -7.98 12.54
CA VAL A 663 57.92 -6.69 12.99
C VAL A 663 58.59 -6.82 14.36
N ARG A 664 58.06 -7.67 15.26
CA ARG A 664 58.66 -7.95 16.57
C ARG A 664 59.97 -8.74 16.49
N ARG A 665 60.12 -9.60 15.49
CA ARG A 665 61.35 -10.36 15.27
C ARG A 665 62.44 -9.48 14.67
N GLU A 666 62.08 -8.71 13.66
CA GLU A 666 63.01 -7.86 12.93
C GLU A 666 62.27 -6.62 12.40
N LEU A 667 62.66 -5.44 12.86
CA LEU A 667 62.06 -4.17 12.44
C LEU A 667 62.34 -3.89 10.95
N PRO A 668 61.31 -3.82 10.08
CA PRO A 668 61.49 -3.45 8.68
C PRO A 668 61.70 -1.94 8.52
N ASP A 669 62.08 -1.50 7.31
CA ASP A 669 62.14 -0.07 6.95
C ASP A 669 60.76 0.49 6.56
N LEU A 670 59.83 -0.38 6.14
CA LEU A 670 58.43 -0.03 5.81
C LEU A 670 57.51 -1.25 5.89
N VAL A 671 56.27 -1.05 6.31
CA VAL A 671 55.17 -2.02 6.21
C VAL A 671 54.20 -1.58 5.12
N LEU A 672 53.95 -2.45 4.15
CA LEU A 672 52.93 -2.32 3.13
C LEU A 672 51.79 -3.27 3.47
N THR A 673 50.60 -2.77 3.79
CA THR A 673 49.48 -3.61 4.26
C THR A 673 48.22 -3.38 3.45
N ASP A 674 47.49 -4.44 3.11
CA ASP A 674 46.11 -4.32 2.64
C ASP A 674 45.17 -3.94 3.80
N VAL A 675 44.05 -3.28 3.50
CA VAL A 675 43.03 -2.96 4.51
C VAL A 675 42.28 -4.21 4.94
N MET A 676 41.84 -5.02 3.98
CA MET A 676 40.89 -6.11 4.23
C MET A 676 41.63 -7.44 4.33
N MET A 677 42.19 -7.74 5.50
CA MET A 677 42.90 -9.01 5.77
C MET A 677 42.24 -9.80 6.90
N PRO A 678 42.34 -11.15 6.90
CA PRO A 678 41.80 -12.00 7.96
C PRO A 678 42.61 -11.88 9.27
N VAL A 679 42.04 -12.33 10.39
CA VAL A 679 42.64 -12.35 11.75
C VAL A 679 42.90 -10.95 12.34
N LEU A 680 43.73 -10.15 11.68
CA LEU A 680 44.00 -8.75 12.02
C LEU A 680 43.98 -7.93 10.72
N ASP A 681 43.05 -6.99 10.64
CA ASP A 681 42.92 -6.11 9.49
C ASP A 681 44.03 -5.04 9.45
N GLY A 682 44.19 -4.38 8.30
CA GLY A 682 45.27 -3.41 8.11
C GLY A 682 45.19 -2.20 9.03
N PHE A 683 43.98 -1.80 9.44
CA PHE A 683 43.79 -0.66 10.33
C PHE A 683 44.14 -1.01 11.79
N ASP A 684 43.72 -2.17 12.26
CA ASP A 684 44.10 -2.67 13.58
C ASP A 684 45.59 -2.99 13.66
N LEU A 685 46.22 -3.45 12.57
CA LEU A 685 47.67 -3.57 12.47
C LEU A 685 48.35 -2.20 12.69
N VAL A 686 47.94 -1.16 11.95
CA VAL A 686 48.46 0.20 12.12
C VAL A 686 48.28 0.66 13.58
N ARG A 687 47.09 0.49 14.16
CA ARG A 687 46.80 0.90 15.54
C ARG A 687 47.71 0.21 16.55
N ARG A 688 47.96 -1.09 16.38
CA ARG A 688 48.87 -1.86 17.26
C ARG A 688 50.33 -1.42 17.10
N LEU A 689 50.78 -1.16 15.87
CA LEU A 689 52.12 -0.63 15.61
C LEU A 689 52.30 0.78 16.22
N ARG A 690 51.25 1.63 16.18
CA ARG A 690 51.30 2.96 16.80
C ARG A 690 51.26 2.93 18.33
N ALA A 691 50.59 1.95 18.93
CA ALA A 691 50.52 1.80 20.37
C ALA A 691 51.85 1.40 21.02
N ASP A 692 52.73 0.70 20.29
CA ASP A 692 54.02 0.24 20.79
C ASP A 692 55.13 1.30 20.56
N PRO A 693 55.79 1.83 21.61
CA PRO A 693 56.89 2.79 21.48
C PRO A 693 58.01 2.34 20.53
N ALA A 694 58.28 1.04 20.41
CA ALA A 694 59.34 0.51 19.57
C ALA A 694 58.98 0.51 18.07
N THR A 695 57.69 0.55 17.71
CA THR A 695 57.22 0.47 16.32
C THR A 695 56.41 1.68 15.89
N ARG A 696 56.14 2.64 16.79
CA ARG A 696 55.34 3.83 16.51
C ARG A 696 55.85 4.67 15.36
N ALA A 697 57.16 4.77 15.18
CA ALA A 697 57.80 5.54 14.11
C ALA A 697 57.97 4.75 12.78
N LEU A 698 57.58 3.47 12.73
CA LEU A 698 57.72 2.62 11.56
C LEU A 698 56.79 3.09 10.43
N PRO A 699 57.27 3.39 9.21
CA PRO A 699 56.41 3.76 8.10
C PRO A 699 55.42 2.65 7.74
N VAL A 700 54.13 2.99 7.68
CA VAL A 700 53.06 2.08 7.23
C VAL A 700 52.31 2.70 6.06
N LEU A 701 52.34 2.01 4.91
CA LEU A 701 51.56 2.34 3.72
C LEU A 701 50.40 1.36 3.58
N VAL A 702 49.19 1.89 3.45
CA VAL A 702 47.96 1.08 3.39
C VAL A 702 47.43 1.00 1.96
N LEU A 703 47.12 -0.20 1.45
CA LEU A 703 46.45 -0.43 0.17
C LEU A 703 44.94 -0.63 0.41
N SER A 704 44.06 0.08 -0.30
CA SER A 704 42.60 0.02 -0.09
C SER A 704 41.81 -0.16 -1.38
N ALA A 705 40.69 -0.90 -1.35
CA ALA A 705 39.77 -1.08 -2.48
C ALA A 705 38.69 0.02 -2.61
N ARG A 706 38.59 0.96 -1.65
CA ARG A 706 37.55 1.99 -1.62
C ARG A 706 38.06 3.30 -2.24
N ALA A 707 37.38 3.80 -3.27
CA ALA A 707 37.59 5.14 -3.82
C ALA A 707 36.69 6.17 -3.11
N GLY A 708 37.26 7.31 -2.69
CA GLY A 708 36.52 8.44 -2.12
C GLY A 708 37.20 9.11 -0.93
N GLY A 709 37.06 10.44 -0.80
CA GLY A 709 37.78 11.26 0.19
C GLY A 709 37.48 10.94 1.66
N GLN A 710 36.36 10.31 1.99
CA GLN A 710 36.01 9.93 3.37
C GLN A 710 36.81 8.73 3.90
N ALA A 711 37.16 7.75 3.07
CA ALA A 711 37.95 6.59 3.47
C ALA A 711 39.44 6.93 3.67
N SER A 712 39.94 7.94 2.96
CA SER A 712 41.29 8.50 3.07
C SER A 712 41.53 9.20 4.41
N VAL A 713 40.49 9.86 4.93
CA VAL A 713 40.52 10.54 6.23
C VAL A 713 40.60 9.53 7.38
N GLU A 714 39.90 8.40 7.27
CA GLU A 714 39.90 7.33 8.29
C GLU A 714 41.28 6.65 8.42
N GLY A 715 41.93 6.29 7.31
CA GLY A 715 43.26 5.67 7.36
C GLY A 715 44.37 6.58 7.90
N LEU A 716 44.36 7.87 7.55
CA LEU A 716 45.33 8.86 8.05
C LEU A 716 45.11 9.20 9.53
N SER A 717 43.86 9.31 9.97
CA SER A 717 43.51 9.58 11.39
C SER A 717 43.84 8.42 12.33
N LEU A 718 43.94 7.19 11.81
CA LEU A 718 44.40 6.01 12.55
C LEU A 718 45.93 5.87 12.61
N GLY A 719 46.66 6.79 11.96
CA GLY A 719 48.11 6.90 12.04
C GLY A 719 48.89 6.23 10.91
N ALA A 720 48.27 5.84 9.79
CA ALA A 720 49.03 5.42 8.61
C ALA A 720 49.80 6.61 7.99
N ASP A 721 51.00 6.37 7.44
CA ASP A 721 51.84 7.45 6.89
C ASP A 721 51.44 7.83 5.46
N ASP A 722 50.82 6.90 4.74
CA ASP A 722 50.24 7.12 3.42
C ASP A 722 49.23 6.00 3.08
N TYR A 723 48.37 6.25 2.09
CA TYR A 723 47.42 5.27 1.56
C TYR A 723 47.40 5.28 0.03
N LEU A 724 47.09 4.13 -0.58
CA LEU A 724 46.98 3.96 -2.03
C LEU A 724 45.75 3.14 -2.40
N VAL A 725 44.94 3.64 -3.33
CA VAL A 725 43.70 2.98 -3.77
C VAL A 725 44.00 1.98 -4.90
N LYS A 726 43.48 0.76 -4.79
CA LYS A 726 43.49 -0.27 -5.83
C LYS A 726 42.38 0.06 -6.87
N PRO A 727 42.64 0.01 -8.20
CA PRO A 727 43.92 -0.34 -8.85
C PRO A 727 44.91 0.85 -8.85
N PHE A 728 46.19 0.54 -8.67
CA PHE A 728 47.27 1.54 -8.63
C PHE A 728 48.34 1.30 -9.70
N ALA A 729 49.02 2.36 -10.11
CA ALA A 729 50.17 2.26 -10.99
C ALA A 729 51.42 1.81 -10.21
N ALA A 730 52.19 0.88 -10.77
CA ALA A 730 53.42 0.37 -10.15
C ALA A 730 54.43 1.49 -9.83
N ALA A 731 54.57 2.46 -10.73
CA ALA A 731 55.45 3.62 -10.55
C ALA A 731 55.01 4.51 -9.38
N GLU A 732 53.71 4.65 -9.16
CA GLU A 732 53.16 5.43 -8.04
C GLU A 732 53.45 4.76 -6.70
N LEU A 733 53.22 3.44 -6.60
CA LEU A 733 53.53 2.68 -5.38
C LEU A 733 55.02 2.79 -5.03
N ILE A 734 55.90 2.61 -6.01
CA ILE A 734 57.36 2.73 -5.82
C ILE A 734 57.74 4.14 -5.33
N ALA A 735 57.16 5.18 -5.91
CA ALA A 735 57.43 6.57 -5.51
C ALA A 735 57.01 6.84 -4.06
N ARG A 736 55.83 6.35 -3.64
CA ARG A 736 55.32 6.52 -2.28
C ARG A 736 56.16 5.77 -1.24
N ILE A 737 56.57 4.54 -1.56
CA ILE A 737 57.48 3.75 -0.70
C ILE A 737 58.81 4.49 -0.52
N ARG A 738 59.42 4.99 -1.61
CA ARG A 738 60.65 5.79 -1.52
C ARG A 738 60.48 7.02 -0.64
N ALA A 739 59.38 7.75 -0.80
CA ALA A 739 59.09 8.95 -0.02
C ALA A 739 58.87 8.64 1.48
N ALA A 740 58.22 7.53 1.80
CA ALA A 740 57.97 7.10 3.18
C ALA A 740 59.28 6.68 3.89
N ILE A 741 60.12 5.86 3.25
CA ILE A 741 61.40 5.43 3.84
C ILE A 741 62.35 6.63 4.03
N ARG A 742 62.39 7.57 3.08
CA ARG A 742 63.20 8.80 3.22
C ARG A 742 62.74 9.67 4.39
N ARG A 743 61.43 9.87 4.55
CA ARG A 743 60.86 10.64 5.67
C ARG A 743 61.26 10.05 7.02
N ALA A 744 61.18 8.73 7.18
CA ALA A 744 61.59 8.07 8.42
C ALA A 744 63.08 8.17 8.72
N ARG A 745 63.94 8.22 7.70
CA ARG A 745 65.40 8.39 7.88
C ARG A 745 65.81 9.82 8.25
N ILE A 746 64.96 10.82 8.01
CA ILE A 746 65.23 12.24 8.28
C ILE A 746 64.77 12.65 9.71
N HIS A 747 63.94 11.87 10.39
CA HIS A 747 63.49 12.12 11.77
C HIS A 747 63.93 11.04 12.78
N PRO A 748 65.20 10.98 13.20
CA PRO A 748 65.58 10.36 14.45
C PRO A 748 65.88 11.44 15.51
N ALA A 749 65.05 11.54 16.56
CA ALA A 749 65.38 12.05 17.90
C ALA A 749 64.97 13.46 18.41
N ASP A 750 63.83 14.07 18.03
CA ASP A 750 63.44 15.40 18.58
C ASP A 750 61.98 15.54 19.12
N ASP A 751 61.40 14.49 19.73
CA ASP A 751 60.12 14.59 20.43
C ASP A 751 60.28 14.36 21.94
N ALA A 752 60.91 15.32 22.62
CA ALA A 752 60.75 15.53 24.05
C ALA A 752 60.52 17.01 24.32
N THR A 753 59.33 17.32 24.85
CA THR A 753 58.83 18.60 25.41
C THR A 753 57.93 19.42 24.48
N PRO A 754 56.62 19.56 24.78
CA PRO A 754 55.76 20.53 24.11
C PRO A 754 56.02 21.94 24.67
N PRO A 755 56.14 23.00 23.86
CA PRO A 755 56.07 24.34 24.39
C PRO A 755 54.62 24.71 24.68
N ALA A 756 54.43 25.26 25.87
CA ALA A 756 53.23 25.97 26.27
C ALA A 756 53.16 27.36 25.60
N VAL A 757 52.01 28.01 25.83
CA VAL A 757 51.62 29.42 25.57
C VAL A 757 51.39 29.83 24.10
N ASP A 758 50.39 30.64 23.75
CA ASP A 758 49.48 31.47 24.53
C ASP A 758 48.20 31.80 23.73
N ALA A 759 47.18 32.23 24.46
CA ALA A 759 45.95 32.79 23.92
C ALA A 759 46.18 34.19 23.31
N ALA A 760 45.25 34.56 22.41
CA ALA A 760 45.03 35.88 21.81
C ALA A 760 45.90 36.25 20.59
N THR A 761 45.37 36.02 19.39
CA THR A 761 44.93 37.11 18.49
C THR A 761 44.26 36.52 17.23
N ALA A 762 43.04 36.99 16.95
CA ALA A 762 42.26 36.59 15.78
C ALA A 762 42.88 37.11 14.46
N PRO A 763 42.51 36.48 13.33
CA PRO A 763 42.22 37.27 12.15
C PRO A 763 40.82 37.05 11.60
N ALA A 764 40.32 38.17 11.09
CA ALA A 764 39.09 38.48 10.39
C ALA A 764 38.51 37.41 9.43
N ARG A 765 37.17 37.45 9.37
CA ARG A 765 36.26 36.84 8.41
C ARG A 765 36.74 36.93 6.95
N PRO A 766 36.57 35.88 6.13
CA PRO A 766 36.42 36.03 4.69
C PRO A 766 35.00 36.53 4.35
N GLY A 767 34.92 37.48 3.41
CA GLY A 767 33.68 38.03 2.88
C GLY A 767 32.86 37.04 2.03
N PRO A 768 31.66 37.45 1.58
CA PRO A 768 30.70 36.56 0.94
C PRO A 768 31.20 36.13 -0.44
N VAL A 769 31.12 34.82 -0.70
CA VAL A 769 31.32 34.24 -2.03
C VAL A 769 30.13 34.64 -2.90
N ALA A 770 30.44 35.12 -4.11
CA ALA A 770 29.48 35.53 -5.12
C ALA A 770 28.54 34.37 -5.49
N THR A 771 27.24 34.66 -5.46
CA THR A 771 26.17 33.85 -6.03
C THR A 771 26.35 33.74 -7.55
N VAL A 772 26.56 32.51 -8.03
CA VAL A 772 26.46 32.17 -9.45
C VAL A 772 24.97 31.99 -9.77
N ALA A 773 24.50 32.72 -10.77
CA ALA A 773 23.13 32.66 -11.29
C ALA A 773 22.83 31.28 -11.93
N PRO A 774 21.58 30.78 -11.85
CA PRO A 774 21.17 29.59 -12.58
C PRO A 774 21.06 29.89 -14.08
N ALA A 775 21.66 29.03 -14.89
CA ALA A 775 21.45 28.99 -16.35
C ALA A 775 20.04 28.41 -16.67
N PRO A 776 19.45 28.75 -17.83
CA PRO A 776 18.01 28.64 -18.06
C PRO A 776 17.53 27.21 -18.30
N ALA A 777 16.27 26.98 -17.92
CA ALA A 777 15.51 25.76 -18.19
C ALA A 777 15.43 25.47 -19.69
N VAL A 778 15.66 24.21 -20.05
CA VAL A 778 15.42 23.67 -21.38
C VAL A 778 14.00 23.12 -21.39
N ASP A 779 13.16 23.64 -22.30
CA ASP A 779 11.78 23.22 -22.51
C ASP A 779 11.68 21.74 -22.91
N PRO A 780 10.68 20.99 -22.40
CA PRO A 780 10.35 19.67 -22.92
C PRO A 780 9.66 19.79 -24.30
N PRO A 781 9.85 18.82 -25.21
CA PRO A 781 9.30 18.91 -26.55
C PRO A 781 7.78 18.69 -26.56
N VAL A 782 7.10 19.59 -27.26
CA VAL A 782 5.70 19.49 -27.68
C VAL A 782 5.55 18.30 -28.63
N ILE A 783 4.78 17.28 -28.24
CA ILE A 783 4.30 16.24 -29.17
C ILE A 783 2.95 16.69 -29.72
N ALA A 784 2.93 16.91 -31.03
CA ALA A 784 1.76 17.26 -31.80
C ALA A 784 0.72 16.14 -31.83
N THR A 785 -0.53 16.54 -31.62
CA THR A 785 -1.73 15.76 -31.86
C THR A 785 -1.94 15.53 -33.35
N ALA A 786 -1.99 14.27 -33.77
CA ALA A 786 -2.49 13.85 -35.07
C ALA A 786 -3.60 12.82 -34.84
N GLY A 787 -4.82 13.19 -35.23
CA GLY A 787 -6.01 12.36 -35.08
C GLY A 787 -6.05 11.19 -36.03
N LEU A 788 -6.68 10.10 -35.57
CA LEU A 788 -7.20 9.03 -36.41
C LEU A 788 -8.53 8.54 -35.84
N ALA A 789 -9.58 8.89 -36.60
CA ALA A 789 -10.78 8.13 -36.92
C ALA A 789 -11.40 7.17 -35.90
N ASN A 790 -12.63 7.54 -35.54
CA ASN A 790 -13.73 6.72 -35.03
C ASN A 790 -14.00 5.47 -35.90
N PRO A 791 -14.26 4.30 -35.29
CA PRO A 791 -15.16 3.34 -35.90
C PRO A 791 -16.29 2.92 -34.96
N GLY A 792 -17.52 3.21 -35.40
CA GLY A 792 -18.61 2.24 -35.37
C GLY A 792 -19.33 2.03 -34.04
N HIS A 793 -20.47 2.72 -33.91
CA HIS A 793 -21.61 2.22 -33.16
C HIS A 793 -21.89 0.75 -33.52
N SER A 794 -21.91 -0.14 -32.52
CA SER A 794 -22.72 -1.34 -32.59
C SER A 794 -23.57 -1.44 -31.32
N SER A 795 -24.88 -1.33 -31.55
CA SER A 795 -25.96 -1.61 -30.62
C SER A 795 -25.88 -3.06 -30.12
N ARG A 796 -25.88 -3.27 -28.81
CA ARG A 796 -26.35 -4.52 -28.20
C ARG A 796 -27.37 -4.20 -27.12
N SER A 797 -28.60 -4.61 -27.42
CA SER A 797 -29.81 -4.62 -26.61
C SER A 797 -29.62 -5.38 -25.28
N PRO A 798 -30.51 -5.14 -24.29
CA PRO A 798 -30.38 -5.67 -22.94
C PRO A 798 -30.78 -7.15 -22.90
N VAL A 799 -30.02 -7.96 -22.16
CA VAL A 799 -30.40 -9.34 -21.85
C VAL A 799 -31.09 -9.37 -20.50
N THR A 800 -32.40 -9.50 -20.53
CA THR A 800 -33.24 -10.01 -19.44
C THR A 800 -33.31 -11.53 -19.58
N ASP A 801 -33.04 -12.31 -18.52
CA ASP A 801 -33.96 -13.31 -17.96
C ASP A 801 -33.32 -14.30 -16.96
N MET A 802 -33.96 -14.34 -15.78
CA MET A 802 -34.36 -15.51 -14.95
C MET A 802 -33.34 -16.32 -14.10
N PRO A 803 -33.78 -16.87 -12.94
CA PRO A 803 -32.95 -17.52 -11.92
C PRO A 803 -32.72 -19.00 -12.24
N VAL A 804 -31.58 -19.55 -11.82
CA VAL A 804 -31.20 -20.97 -12.03
C VAL A 804 -31.06 -21.69 -10.70
N VAL A 805 -31.62 -22.90 -10.68
CA VAL A 805 -31.91 -23.80 -9.55
C VAL A 805 -30.66 -24.49 -8.97
N ALA A 806 -30.70 -24.77 -7.66
CA ALA A 806 -29.68 -25.41 -6.84
C ALA A 806 -29.30 -26.86 -7.25
N GLU A 807 -28.00 -27.16 -7.29
CA GLU A 807 -27.48 -28.53 -7.26
C GLU A 807 -27.37 -29.02 -5.79
N THR A 808 -27.97 -30.17 -5.52
CA THR A 808 -28.04 -30.82 -4.20
C THR A 808 -26.71 -31.48 -3.83
N LEU A 809 -25.98 -30.91 -2.85
CA LEU A 809 -24.95 -31.65 -2.10
C LEU A 809 -25.59 -32.39 -0.92
N THR A 810 -25.06 -33.58 -0.66
CA THR A 810 -25.58 -34.68 0.17
C THR A 810 -26.11 -34.33 1.58
N ASP A 811 -27.16 -35.07 1.96
CA ASP A 811 -28.06 -35.02 3.14
C ASP A 811 -27.41 -35.12 4.55
N ARG A 812 -26.09 -34.91 4.70
CA ARG A 812 -25.38 -35.07 5.99
C ARG A 812 -25.07 -33.78 6.75
N ASP A 813 -25.30 -32.60 6.16
CA ASP A 813 -24.99 -31.28 6.76
C ASP A 813 -26.20 -30.34 6.92
N ARG A 814 -27.43 -30.87 6.87
CA ARG A 814 -28.62 -30.05 7.11
C ARG A 814 -28.77 -29.70 8.59
N LEU A 815 -28.64 -28.42 8.93
CA LEU A 815 -29.34 -27.83 10.07
C LEU A 815 -30.86 -27.88 9.77
N GLY A 816 -31.70 -28.14 10.77
CA GLY A 816 -33.15 -28.38 10.59
C GLY A 816 -33.96 -27.28 9.88
N ASP A 817 -35.25 -27.55 9.64
CA ASP A 817 -36.13 -27.01 8.60
C ASP A 817 -36.48 -25.50 8.57
N ILE A 818 -35.76 -24.59 9.26
CA ILE A 818 -36.15 -23.17 9.32
C ILE A 818 -35.73 -22.41 8.05
N LEU A 819 -34.47 -22.54 7.61
CA LEU A 819 -33.97 -21.86 6.42
C LEU A 819 -32.78 -22.62 5.83
N ASP A 820 -32.76 -22.80 4.51
CA ASP A 820 -31.62 -23.37 3.77
C ASP A 820 -31.59 -22.79 2.35
N VAL A 821 -30.79 -21.74 2.16
CA VAL A 821 -30.72 -20.97 0.90
C VAL A 821 -29.27 -20.82 0.47
N GLY A 822 -29.00 -20.85 -0.83
CA GLY A 822 -27.66 -20.61 -1.35
C GLY A 822 -27.65 -19.86 -2.67
N TRP A 823 -26.54 -19.16 -2.91
CA TRP A 823 -26.29 -18.34 -4.08
C TRP A 823 -24.90 -18.60 -4.64
N THR A 824 -24.77 -18.47 -5.95
CA THR A 824 -23.47 -18.55 -6.64
C THR A 824 -23.11 -17.17 -7.17
N TYR A 825 -21.91 -16.71 -6.86
CA TYR A 825 -21.38 -15.43 -7.31
C TYR A 825 -20.15 -15.63 -8.20
N PRO A 826 -19.88 -14.73 -9.16
CA PRO A 826 -18.59 -14.71 -9.85
C PRO A 826 -17.45 -14.49 -8.85
N SER A 827 -16.28 -15.11 -9.10
CA SER A 827 -15.05 -14.83 -8.34
C SER A 827 -14.48 -13.46 -8.73
N ALA A 828 -15.15 -12.40 -8.29
CA ALA A 828 -14.84 -11.01 -8.57
C ALA A 828 -14.97 -10.16 -7.30
N PRO A 829 -14.15 -9.10 -7.13
CA PRO A 829 -14.20 -8.25 -5.92
C PRO A 829 -15.56 -7.60 -5.66
N THR A 830 -16.39 -7.45 -6.70
CA THR A 830 -17.73 -6.85 -6.60
C THR A 830 -18.77 -7.77 -5.96
N SER A 831 -18.47 -9.06 -5.84
CA SER A 831 -19.42 -10.08 -5.41
C SER A 831 -19.70 -10.09 -3.90
N ALA A 832 -18.79 -9.55 -3.08
CA ALA A 832 -19.01 -9.44 -1.62
C ALA A 832 -20.17 -8.50 -1.27
N ALA A 833 -20.37 -7.41 -2.01
CA ALA A 833 -21.48 -6.49 -1.80
C ALA A 833 -22.84 -7.11 -2.17
N ALA A 834 -22.89 -7.88 -3.26
CA ALA A 834 -24.07 -8.62 -3.67
C ALA A 834 -24.43 -9.70 -2.63
N MET A 835 -23.43 -10.48 -2.19
CA MET A 835 -23.58 -11.48 -1.13
C MET A 835 -24.12 -10.87 0.17
N ARG A 836 -23.56 -9.75 0.65
CA ARG A 836 -24.07 -9.09 1.86
C ARG A 836 -25.52 -8.71 1.75
N ARG A 837 -25.96 -8.18 0.60
CA ARG A 837 -27.35 -7.81 0.36
C ARG A 837 -28.25 -9.03 0.46
N ASP A 838 -27.88 -10.12 -0.20
CA ASP A 838 -28.70 -11.34 -0.26
C ASP A 838 -28.78 -12.03 1.11
N VAL A 839 -27.67 -12.11 1.84
CA VAL A 839 -27.62 -12.65 3.22
C VAL A 839 -28.41 -11.78 4.17
N ARG A 840 -28.29 -10.45 4.10
CA ARG A 840 -29.04 -9.50 4.95
C ARG A 840 -30.55 -9.58 4.70
N LEU A 841 -30.97 -9.67 3.43
CA LEU A 841 -32.39 -9.84 3.11
C LEU A 841 -32.93 -11.18 3.64
N THR A 842 -32.12 -12.23 3.55
CA THR A 842 -32.53 -13.59 3.96
C THR A 842 -32.61 -13.75 5.47
N LEU A 843 -31.70 -13.12 6.22
CA LEU A 843 -31.73 -13.13 7.68
C LEU A 843 -32.62 -12.03 8.27
N GLY A 844 -32.97 -10.99 7.51
CA GLY A 844 -33.82 -9.89 7.97
C GLY A 844 -35.28 -10.27 8.21
N ASP A 845 -35.74 -11.38 7.62
CA ASP A 845 -37.06 -11.97 7.91
C ASP A 845 -37.07 -12.82 9.19
N LEU A 846 -35.89 -13.05 9.78
CA LEU A 846 -35.72 -13.73 11.06
C LEU A 846 -35.43 -12.66 12.13
N ASP A 847 -35.98 -12.82 13.33
CA ASP A 847 -35.79 -11.89 14.46
C ASP A 847 -34.38 -12.04 15.07
N VAL A 848 -33.36 -11.83 14.24
CA VAL A 848 -31.94 -11.88 14.59
C VAL A 848 -31.53 -10.52 15.12
N ASP A 849 -30.86 -10.52 16.26
CA ASP A 849 -30.30 -9.31 16.86
C ASP A 849 -29.45 -8.52 15.81
N PRO A 850 -29.67 -7.20 15.64
CA PRO A 850 -28.98 -6.40 14.64
C PRO A 850 -27.45 -6.43 14.74
N ASP A 851 -26.90 -6.51 15.95
CA ASP A 851 -25.45 -6.57 16.16
C ASP A 851 -24.93 -7.95 15.72
N VAL A 852 -25.67 -9.02 16.02
CA VAL A 852 -25.35 -10.39 15.56
C VAL A 852 -25.43 -10.50 14.04
N LEU A 853 -26.37 -9.79 13.41
CA LEU A 853 -26.50 -9.75 11.95
C LEU A 853 -25.32 -9.02 11.30
N GLU A 854 -24.89 -7.87 11.82
CA GLU A 854 -23.71 -7.15 11.32
C GLU A 854 -22.43 -7.98 11.49
N ASP A 855 -22.27 -8.62 12.64
CA ASP A 855 -21.17 -9.55 12.96
C ASP A 855 -21.08 -10.70 11.94
N LEU A 856 -22.22 -11.33 11.63
CA LEU A 856 -22.30 -12.41 10.64
C LEU A 856 -22.00 -11.91 9.21
N LEU A 857 -22.47 -10.72 8.84
CA LEU A 857 -22.22 -10.12 7.53
C LEU A 857 -20.76 -9.70 7.36
N LEU A 858 -20.11 -9.23 8.43
CA LEU A 858 -18.69 -8.93 8.45
C LEU A 858 -17.86 -10.20 8.26
N ALA A 859 -18.16 -11.25 9.04
CA ALA A 859 -17.46 -12.54 8.93
C ALA A 859 -17.66 -13.19 7.55
N ALA A 860 -18.88 -13.17 7.01
CA ALA A 860 -19.16 -13.70 5.67
C ALA A 860 -18.48 -12.89 4.55
N SER A 861 -18.37 -11.56 4.71
CA SER A 861 -17.67 -10.69 3.75
C SER A 861 -16.18 -10.97 3.72
N GLU A 862 -15.58 -11.18 4.89
CA GLU A 862 -14.18 -11.54 5.01
C GLU A 862 -13.92 -12.92 4.38
N ALA A 863 -14.79 -13.90 4.63
CA ALA A 863 -14.69 -15.22 3.98
C ALA A 863 -14.81 -15.13 2.46
N MET A 864 -15.72 -14.29 1.94
CA MET A 864 -15.92 -14.04 0.51
C MET A 864 -14.73 -13.33 -0.15
N ASN A 865 -14.17 -12.31 0.48
CA ASN A 865 -12.98 -11.64 -0.04
C ASN A 865 -11.78 -12.60 -0.08
N ASN A 866 -11.59 -13.41 0.96
CA ASN A 866 -10.54 -14.41 0.96
C ASN A 866 -10.75 -15.47 -0.14
N ALA A 867 -12.00 -15.90 -0.38
CA ALA A 867 -12.36 -16.80 -1.47
C ALA A 867 -12.06 -16.21 -2.87
N VAL A 868 -12.15 -14.89 -3.05
CA VAL A 868 -11.82 -14.19 -4.30
C VAL A 868 -10.31 -13.95 -4.45
N GLU A 869 -9.63 -13.52 -3.38
CA GLU A 869 -8.22 -13.10 -3.43
C GLU A 869 -7.22 -14.26 -3.33
N HIS A 870 -7.57 -15.33 -2.62
CA HIS A 870 -6.64 -16.40 -2.28
C HIS A 870 -6.87 -17.72 -3.03
N ALA A 871 -7.97 -17.85 -3.76
CA ALA A 871 -8.23 -19.01 -4.60
C ALA A 871 -7.27 -19.04 -5.81
N GLN A 872 -6.26 -19.91 -5.77
CA GLN A 872 -5.29 -20.04 -6.86
C GLN A 872 -5.78 -21.01 -7.91
N ARG A 873 -5.75 -20.57 -9.18
CA ARG A 873 -6.15 -21.35 -10.36
C ARG A 873 -7.50 -22.05 -10.14
N PRO A 874 -8.56 -21.30 -9.82
CA PRO A 874 -9.83 -21.90 -9.47
C PRO A 874 -10.36 -22.73 -10.65
N SER A 875 -10.78 -23.96 -10.37
CA SER A 875 -11.34 -24.88 -11.38
C SER A 875 -12.66 -24.36 -11.96
N ARG A 876 -13.36 -23.51 -11.18
CA ARG A 876 -14.52 -22.72 -11.59
C ARG A 876 -14.36 -21.28 -11.09
N PRO A 877 -14.58 -20.24 -11.92
CA PRO A 877 -14.41 -18.84 -11.53
C PRO A 877 -15.62 -18.31 -10.74
N GLU A 878 -16.09 -19.07 -9.75
CA GLU A 878 -17.30 -18.82 -8.97
C GLU A 878 -17.04 -19.05 -7.48
N VAL A 879 -17.87 -18.45 -6.62
CA VAL A 879 -17.88 -18.66 -5.18
C VAL A 879 -19.31 -18.98 -4.77
N TRP A 880 -19.50 -20.07 -4.04
CA TRP A 880 -20.79 -20.50 -3.53
C TRP A 880 -20.97 -20.06 -2.09
N VAL A 881 -22.08 -19.39 -1.79
CA VAL A 881 -22.48 -19.01 -0.44
C VAL A 881 -23.78 -19.73 -0.08
N ARG A 882 -23.87 -20.29 1.12
CA ARG A 882 -25.06 -20.97 1.63
C ARG A 882 -25.34 -20.55 3.07
N VAL A 883 -26.58 -20.20 3.37
CA VAL A 883 -27.07 -19.83 4.70
C VAL A 883 -28.06 -20.90 5.15
N GLN A 884 -27.84 -21.43 6.35
CA GLN A 884 -28.72 -22.41 6.98
C GLN A 884 -29.08 -21.94 8.39
N VAL A 885 -30.35 -22.07 8.77
CA VAL A 885 -30.83 -21.75 10.12
C VAL A 885 -31.66 -22.91 10.62
N GLY A 886 -31.39 -23.37 11.84
CA GLY A 886 -32.10 -24.50 12.45
C GLY A 886 -31.53 -24.89 13.81
N GLY A 887 -32.37 -25.35 14.73
CA GLY A 887 -31.94 -25.83 16.05
C GLY A 887 -31.20 -24.79 16.91
N GLY A 888 -31.55 -23.50 16.78
CA GLY A 888 -30.89 -22.40 17.49
C GLY A 888 -29.51 -22.02 16.95
N LEU A 889 -29.17 -22.40 15.72
CA LEU A 889 -27.90 -22.09 15.07
C LEU A 889 -28.13 -21.44 13.69
N ILE A 890 -27.33 -20.41 13.38
CA ILE A 890 -27.15 -19.87 12.02
C ILE A 890 -25.79 -20.35 11.52
N ARG A 891 -25.77 -20.91 10.32
CA ARG A 891 -24.57 -21.37 9.61
C ARG A 891 -24.45 -20.67 8.26
N ILE A 892 -23.33 -20.00 8.01
CA ILE A 892 -22.99 -19.43 6.71
C ILE A 892 -21.77 -20.18 6.16
N SER A 893 -21.90 -20.79 4.98
CA SER A 893 -20.80 -21.47 4.30
C SER A 893 -20.43 -20.73 3.02
N VAL A 894 -19.15 -20.37 2.88
CA VAL A 894 -18.55 -19.74 1.70
C VAL A 894 -17.53 -20.69 1.11
N ARG A 895 -17.75 -21.14 -0.13
CA ARG A 895 -16.90 -22.10 -0.83
C ARG A 895 -16.35 -21.53 -2.13
N ASP A 896 -15.04 -21.55 -2.26
CA ASP A 896 -14.38 -21.38 -3.56
C ASP A 896 -14.01 -22.72 -4.20
N PHE A 897 -13.55 -22.67 -5.44
CA PHE A 897 -13.12 -23.83 -6.22
C PHE A 897 -11.62 -23.79 -6.56
N GLY A 898 -10.81 -23.10 -5.74
CA GLY A 898 -9.37 -22.97 -5.89
C GLY A 898 -8.58 -23.54 -4.70
N THR A 899 -7.26 -23.56 -4.83
CA THR A 899 -6.39 -24.01 -3.73
C THR A 899 -5.81 -22.78 -3.02
N TRP A 900 -5.95 -22.72 -1.70
CA TRP A 900 -5.35 -21.67 -0.88
C TRP A 900 -3.88 -22.00 -0.61
N ARG A 901 -2.99 -20.99 -0.61
CA ARG A 901 -1.57 -21.17 -0.28
C ARG A 901 -1.40 -21.62 1.17
N ASP A 902 -0.45 -22.53 1.40
CA ASP A 902 -0.08 -22.97 2.74
C ASP A 902 0.47 -21.81 3.59
N ARG A 903 0.00 -21.71 4.83
CA ARG A 903 0.25 -20.59 5.75
C ARG A 903 1.72 -20.57 6.20
N ARG A 904 2.51 -19.59 5.75
CA ARG A 904 3.73 -19.17 6.48
C ARG A 904 3.36 -18.13 7.54
N PRO A 905 3.86 -18.24 8.78
CA PRO A 905 3.62 -17.22 9.81
C PRO A 905 4.47 -15.98 9.50
N ALA A 906 3.82 -14.96 8.94
CA ALA A 906 4.32 -13.58 8.95
C ALA A 906 3.42 -12.78 9.91
N MET A 907 4.04 -11.98 10.78
CA MET A 907 3.43 -11.34 11.95
C MET A 907 2.25 -10.38 11.68
N ASP A 908 1.85 -10.12 10.43
CA ASP A 908 0.79 -9.17 10.09
C ASP A 908 -0.41 -9.75 9.31
N ARG A 909 -0.46 -11.06 9.02
CA ARG A 909 -1.52 -11.66 8.17
C ARG A 909 -2.53 -12.55 8.91
N GLY A 910 -2.76 -12.31 10.20
CA GLY A 910 -3.71 -13.05 11.04
C GLY A 910 -5.07 -12.36 11.26
N ARG A 911 -5.26 -11.10 10.83
CA ARG A 911 -6.42 -10.29 11.20
C ARG A 911 -7.76 -10.82 10.67
N GLY A 912 -7.84 -11.31 9.43
CA GLY A 912 -9.10 -11.83 8.87
C GLY A 912 -9.64 -13.05 9.62
N ALA A 913 -8.77 -14.02 9.93
CA ALA A 913 -9.16 -15.20 10.73
C ALA A 913 -9.46 -14.86 12.20
N LEU A 914 -8.79 -13.85 12.77
CA LEU A 914 -9.08 -13.32 14.10
C LEU A 914 -10.43 -12.58 14.15
N LEU A 915 -10.77 -11.81 13.10
CA LEU A 915 -12.06 -11.13 12.97
C LEU A 915 -13.19 -12.14 12.77
N MET A 916 -13.03 -13.13 11.88
CA MET A 916 -14.07 -14.15 11.67
C MET A 916 -14.32 -14.97 12.96
N ASN A 917 -13.27 -15.34 13.72
CA ASN A 917 -13.40 -16.06 15.00
C ASN A 917 -13.93 -15.20 16.17
N ALA A 918 -13.87 -13.87 16.08
CA ALA A 918 -14.41 -12.99 17.13
C ALA A 918 -15.94 -13.01 17.15
N TYR A 919 -16.58 -13.40 16.04
CA TYR A 919 -18.00 -13.22 15.78
C TYR A 919 -18.77 -14.53 15.49
N GLY A 920 -18.09 -15.65 15.24
CA GLY A 920 -18.68 -17.00 15.13
C GLY A 920 -17.64 -18.13 15.27
N ASP A 921 -18.07 -19.39 15.43
CA ASP A 921 -17.18 -20.56 15.36
C ASP A 921 -16.87 -20.83 13.88
N VAL A 922 -15.63 -20.57 13.47
CA VAL A 922 -15.22 -20.66 12.06
C VAL A 922 -14.46 -21.94 11.80
N ARG A 923 -14.97 -22.75 10.87
CA ARG A 923 -14.31 -23.97 10.40
C ARG A 923 -13.88 -23.80 8.96
N LEU A 924 -12.63 -24.15 8.69
CA LEU A 924 -12.06 -24.09 7.35
C LEU A 924 -11.69 -25.51 6.91
N VAL A 925 -12.26 -25.95 5.80
CA VAL A 925 -11.98 -27.26 5.19
C VAL A 925 -11.44 -27.01 3.79
N SER A 926 -10.13 -27.22 3.61
CA SER A 926 -9.48 -27.15 2.30
C SER A 926 -9.38 -28.54 1.70
N SER A 927 -9.74 -28.66 0.42
CA SER A 927 -9.64 -29.88 -0.38
C SER A 927 -8.96 -29.58 -1.73
N ALA A 928 -8.63 -30.62 -2.48
CA ALA A 928 -8.11 -30.46 -3.85
C ALA A 928 -9.11 -29.80 -4.81
N GLU A 929 -10.41 -29.76 -4.47
CA GLU A 929 -11.49 -29.21 -5.30
C GLU A 929 -11.89 -27.78 -4.91
N GLY A 930 -11.31 -27.21 -3.84
CA GLY A 930 -11.75 -25.93 -3.30
C GLY A 930 -11.60 -25.83 -1.78
N THR A 931 -11.73 -24.61 -1.26
CA THR A 931 -11.81 -24.35 0.18
C THR A 931 -13.22 -23.91 0.58
N THR A 932 -13.74 -24.49 1.67
CA THR A 932 -15.00 -24.07 2.30
C THR A 932 -14.70 -23.46 3.66
N VAL A 933 -15.19 -22.25 3.89
CA VAL A 933 -15.23 -21.57 5.17
C VAL A 933 -16.66 -21.62 5.70
N THR A 934 -16.86 -22.20 6.88
CA THR A 934 -18.15 -22.29 7.55
C THR A 934 -18.10 -21.43 8.82
N ILE A 935 -19.10 -20.58 9.00
CA ILE A 935 -19.26 -19.67 10.14
C ILE A 935 -20.54 -20.08 10.87
N ASP A 936 -20.39 -20.56 12.10
CA ASP A 936 -21.50 -20.99 12.95
C ASP A 936 -21.74 -19.99 14.08
N ARG A 937 -22.99 -19.55 14.27
CA ARG A 937 -23.40 -18.65 15.35
C ARG A 937 -24.65 -19.18 16.05
N GLN A 938 -24.56 -19.38 17.36
CA GLN A 938 -25.67 -19.82 18.18
C GLN A 938 -26.60 -18.63 18.48
N LEU A 939 -27.90 -18.81 18.22
CA LEU A 939 -28.95 -17.88 18.61
C LEU A 939 -29.23 -18.09 20.10
N ALA A 940 -29.30 -17.02 20.88
CA ALA A 940 -29.70 -17.13 22.28
C ALA A 940 -31.15 -17.64 22.36
N ASP A 941 -31.45 -18.53 23.32
CA ASP A 941 -32.82 -19.00 23.53
C ASP A 941 -33.73 -17.79 23.83
N PRO A 942 -34.92 -17.69 23.19
CA PRO A 942 -35.85 -16.62 23.48
C PRO A 942 -36.32 -16.76 24.94
N ALA A 943 -36.06 -15.71 25.74
CA ALA A 943 -36.47 -15.63 27.14
C ALA A 943 -37.98 -15.41 27.30
#